data_AF-T0RZK7-F1
#
_entry.id   AF-T0RZK7-F1
#
_cell.length_a   1.000
_cell.length_b   1.000
_cell.length_c   1.000
_cell.angle_alpha   90.00
_cell.angle_beta   90.00
_cell.angle_gamma   90.00
#
_symmetry.space_group_name_H-M   'P 1'
#
loop_
_entity.id
_entity.type
_entity.pdbx_description
1 polymer ?
#
loop_
_entity_poly.entity_id
_entity_poly.type
_entity_poly.pdbx_seq_one_letter_code
_entity_poly.pdbx_strand_id
1 'polypeptide(L)'
;MERPAVDDLTELMELNEDTIFGALEARFYAQRIYTNTGHILLAVNPFERLPGLYGSERMETYASYYAPDDNRTDDGRAAPAPHIYRVAATAYQAMMRGKLSDAPSDQSILISGESGSGKTESTKLLMEYLAHVGDVPAPVRMSMPVNTSTISDKVLDANIVLESFGNARTLRNDNSSRFGKLIQMNFDHGLLTSASIQTYLLEKVRLVTQSKGERNYHIFYEMLMGSSEVQLASWRLIASPEMRLSVDARRQLMANFRYLNQTDCYDRKDHANDAHNYNQMLRALQMIGFSAHEQLGMQALLAAVLHLGNLTFQVAPKDHCHVAPSSQAALAAAATLLSLRDAGALEKALVTRTFRVAAETKVLRLSVDEAKNTRDGLTKALYGRLFEWLVGRMNAFLRHDDRASDNASSFGTSTSHAASSWIGILDIFGFEVFPLNSFEQLCINFANETLQQQFNLHNFANEQVEYKKEGLAWDYVAFTDNKECVDLFSAKPFGLFSLMDEESMLAKGTDASLASKLYARCGSHVRFSASRVQQGRGLFSIDHYAGLVEYTTVGIREKNKDELRQDIVDLFQTATAESSFARLLCEAGLTHRRSSHATLRRQESKRLNTASVGGQFKTQLLHLMEMLKLTAPHYVRCIKPNDEAAAHVMTKDRVAEQLRCNGVLQAVQVARAGFPIRMLHAEFIGRYTVVARASARHANLSSLYAVIDHCLPHLPLASPPAGLDLTALSYARGLQIGVTKVFLRAASFERLERLRVKYVAAHHLYIAQRLLGYLHRRRYLRFRHAVLVLQNRFRRRRARHRAATILQALGRKVLAKTHFDRLKRSVIYLQRRVRAKQLQQQQQHRRTPLRLELEGSDDDDDDDEDAWLANVPRESYSALSPISSSDDDEDVVRMTYVAAPLHQTARSSGIYRSTVKQLQPIRKGPAPIAELSPRVHPPPHPVSPPDGRHTTSSSGSRRTTMRRTTFALRKLSVLETAKWKQDQDSFACYQCNKRFTLFRRRHHCRVCGEVICDSCSTFVGLEKQQNVRVCVLCSTLNVEERAPTNITVMSDDVWPHAWPEPPYPHDEDARLLIVRQLPLQTMMEAREWLGLCNAVQAHFRASVAYISIICEEDQWVISRVGSFHTKLPREMSFCSYTICGGSPLVVKDATLDARFKESPLVQGGKGKFRFYAGAPIVWTVETHIVFGTIAVLDTKPRKVVTPEDVDFMATLSAAVSARMSEYLPHSVK
;
A
#
# COMPACT_ATOMS: atom_id res chain seq x y z
N MET A 1 -2.97 28.96 1.20
CA MET A 1 -2.40 28.12 0.12
C MET A 1 -2.40 26.70 0.65
N GLU A 2 -2.67 25.70 -0.18
CA GLU A 2 -2.48 24.29 0.21
C GLU A 2 -0.97 24.02 0.35
N ARG A 3 -0.57 23.25 1.37
CA ARG A 3 0.84 22.85 1.57
C ARG A 3 1.20 21.78 0.53
N PRO A 4 2.28 21.93 -0.26
CA PRO A 4 2.58 20.99 -1.34
C PRO A 4 3.16 19.67 -0.79
N ALA A 5 2.45 18.57 -1.00
CA ALA A 5 2.93 17.23 -0.71
C ALA A 5 3.84 16.71 -1.85
N VAL A 6 5.09 17.14 -1.85
CA VAL A 6 6.16 16.69 -2.78
C VAL A 6 6.64 15.27 -2.47
N ASP A 7 7.17 14.52 -3.44
CA ASP A 7 7.77 13.20 -3.20
C ASP A 7 9.27 13.28 -2.83
N ASP A 8 9.93 14.40 -3.11
CA ASP A 8 11.29 14.72 -2.63
C ASP A 8 11.35 16.13 -2.02
N LEU A 9 11.92 16.27 -0.81
CA LEU A 9 12.06 17.58 -0.15
C LEU A 9 12.97 18.57 -0.90
N THR A 10 13.82 18.12 -1.82
CA THR A 10 14.63 19.00 -2.68
C THR A 10 13.78 19.81 -3.67
N GLU A 11 12.54 19.40 -3.93
CA GLU A 11 11.56 20.13 -4.75
C GLU A 11 10.95 21.36 -4.04
N LEU A 12 11.12 21.48 -2.71
CA LEU A 12 10.56 22.60 -1.93
C LEU A 12 11.24 23.93 -2.29
N MET A 13 10.42 24.96 -2.55
CA MET A 13 10.92 26.28 -2.95
C MET A 13 11.71 26.93 -1.81
N GLU A 14 11.03 27.18 -0.68
CA GLU A 14 11.62 27.66 0.56
C GLU A 14 12.01 26.47 1.44
N LEU A 15 13.20 26.52 2.05
CA LEU A 15 13.69 25.48 2.95
C LEU A 15 13.93 26.03 4.35
N ASN A 16 13.00 25.74 5.25
CA ASN A 16 13.11 25.99 6.69
C ASN A 16 12.39 24.84 7.43
N GLU A 17 12.48 24.81 8.77
CA GLU A 17 11.85 23.75 9.57
C GLU A 17 10.32 23.68 9.34
N ASP A 18 9.67 24.83 9.15
CA ASP A 18 8.22 24.93 8.93
C ASP A 18 7.76 24.41 7.55
N THR A 19 8.52 24.64 6.48
CA THR A 19 8.17 24.15 5.13
C THR A 19 8.44 22.66 4.97
N ILE A 20 9.54 22.15 5.56
CA ILE A 20 9.81 20.71 5.62
C ILE A 20 8.74 20.02 6.47
N PHE A 21 8.46 20.55 7.67
CA PHE A 21 7.41 20.00 8.54
C PHE A 21 6.06 19.97 7.82
N GLY A 22 5.64 21.08 7.22
CA GLY A 22 4.36 21.17 6.51
C GLY A 22 4.23 20.25 5.29
N ALA A 23 5.35 19.88 4.64
CA ALA A 23 5.35 18.89 3.58
C ALA A 23 5.25 17.46 4.13
N LEU A 24 6.00 17.13 5.19
CA LEU A 24 5.95 15.82 5.85
C LEU A 24 4.58 15.57 6.52
N GLU A 25 4.01 16.58 7.17
CA GLU A 25 2.67 16.59 7.78
C GLU A 25 1.58 16.28 6.73
N ALA A 26 1.58 17.01 5.60
CA ALA A 26 0.63 16.78 4.52
C ALA A 26 0.73 15.37 3.91
N ARG A 27 1.92 14.76 3.91
CA ARG A 27 2.14 13.37 3.48
C ARG A 27 1.71 12.35 4.52
N PHE A 28 2.03 12.59 5.80
CA PHE A 28 1.68 11.74 6.93
C PHE A 28 0.16 11.58 7.05
N TYR A 29 -0.60 12.68 6.98
CA TYR A 29 -2.07 12.63 6.98
C TYR A 29 -2.67 12.02 5.70
N ALA A 30 -1.89 11.92 4.61
CA ALA A 30 -2.24 11.16 3.41
C ALA A 30 -1.76 9.69 3.44
N GLN A 31 -1.32 9.19 4.61
CA GLN A 31 -0.71 7.86 4.83
C GLN A 31 0.53 7.56 3.95
N ARG A 32 1.23 8.61 3.49
CA ARG A 32 2.47 8.52 2.69
C ARG A 32 3.71 8.75 3.57
N ILE A 33 3.98 7.79 4.46
CA ILE A 33 5.03 7.92 5.50
C ILE A 33 6.47 8.07 4.98
N TYR A 34 6.73 7.70 3.73
CA TYR A 34 8.04 7.78 3.09
C TYR A 34 8.16 9.04 2.23
N THR A 35 9.30 9.72 2.31
CA THR A 35 9.60 10.93 1.51
C THR A 35 11.08 10.93 1.14
N ASN A 36 11.43 11.23 -0.12
CA ASN A 36 12.84 11.34 -0.49
C ASN A 36 13.44 12.67 0.01
N THR A 37 14.75 12.73 0.04
CA THR A 37 15.55 13.94 0.26
C THR A 37 16.83 13.77 -0.54
N GLY A 38 16.72 13.88 -1.86
CA GLY A 38 17.74 13.45 -2.82
C GLY A 38 18.00 11.93 -2.70
N HIS A 39 19.20 11.58 -2.25
CA HIS A 39 19.63 10.19 -2.07
C HIS A 39 19.21 9.55 -0.73
N ILE A 40 18.52 10.32 0.14
CA ILE A 40 18.13 9.91 1.49
C ILE A 40 16.64 9.59 1.51
N LEU A 41 16.24 8.53 2.22
CA LEU A 41 14.83 8.25 2.50
C LEU A 41 14.47 8.70 3.93
N LEU A 42 13.49 9.59 4.06
CA LEU A 42 12.85 9.89 5.33
C LEU A 42 11.67 8.92 5.53
N ALA A 43 11.53 8.39 6.75
CA ALA A 43 10.46 7.47 7.14
C ALA A 43 9.81 7.95 8.45
N VAL A 44 8.56 8.41 8.40
CA VAL A 44 7.81 8.86 9.58
C VAL A 44 7.02 7.67 10.15
N ASN A 45 7.24 7.29 11.41
CA ASN A 45 6.57 6.13 12.00
C ASN A 45 5.04 6.36 12.07
N PRO A 46 4.19 5.56 11.41
CA PRO A 46 2.74 5.72 11.49
C PRO A 46 2.13 5.34 12.85
N PHE A 47 2.84 4.52 13.65
CA PHE A 47 2.31 3.77 14.81
C PHE A 47 1.13 2.81 14.50
N GLU A 48 0.71 2.68 13.24
CA GLU A 48 -0.29 1.73 12.75
C GLU A 48 0.25 0.86 11.60
N ARG A 49 -0.39 -0.27 11.31
CA ARG A 49 -0.10 -1.09 10.12
C ARG A 49 -0.88 -0.58 8.92
N LEU A 50 -0.23 0.17 8.04
CA LEU A 50 -0.82 0.70 6.82
C LEU A 50 -1.13 -0.42 5.80
N PRO A 51 -2.41 -0.69 5.47
CA PRO A 51 -2.78 -1.81 4.60
C PRO A 51 -2.31 -1.58 3.16
N GLY A 52 -1.77 -2.63 2.53
CA GLY A 52 -1.30 -2.56 1.14
C GLY A 52 -0.08 -1.67 0.91
N LEU A 53 0.63 -1.21 1.95
CA LEU A 53 1.92 -0.53 1.81
C LEU A 53 3.08 -1.53 1.62
N TYR A 54 3.02 -2.67 2.30
CA TYR A 54 4.03 -3.74 2.31
C TYR A 54 3.49 -5.05 1.73
N GLY A 55 4.38 -6.01 1.45
CA GLY A 55 4.04 -7.36 0.97
C GLY A 55 4.49 -7.64 -0.47
N SER A 56 4.39 -8.91 -0.90
CA SER A 56 5.04 -9.43 -2.11
C SER A 56 4.69 -8.68 -3.40
N GLU A 57 3.43 -8.31 -3.63
CA GLU A 57 3.02 -7.53 -4.82
C GLU A 57 3.74 -6.17 -4.90
N ARG A 58 3.98 -5.53 -3.74
CA ARG A 58 4.78 -4.30 -3.66
C ARG A 58 6.25 -4.60 -3.92
N MET A 59 6.79 -5.68 -3.37
CA MET A 59 8.17 -6.10 -3.64
C MET A 59 8.39 -6.36 -5.14
N GLU A 60 7.50 -7.15 -5.78
CA GLU A 60 7.47 -7.43 -7.22
C GLU A 60 7.36 -6.14 -8.06
N THR A 61 6.59 -5.13 -7.61
CA THR A 61 6.49 -3.82 -8.28
C THR A 61 7.83 -3.08 -8.31
N TYR A 62 8.58 -3.06 -7.20
CA TYR A 62 9.92 -2.47 -7.19
C TYR A 62 10.93 -3.36 -7.93
N ALA A 63 10.90 -4.67 -7.73
CA ALA A 63 11.83 -5.62 -8.35
C ALA A 63 11.74 -5.62 -9.88
N SER A 64 10.53 -5.51 -10.45
CA SER A 64 10.32 -5.42 -11.90
C SER A 64 10.72 -4.06 -12.51
N TYR A 65 10.48 -2.94 -11.80
CA TYR A 65 10.97 -1.63 -12.24
C TYR A 65 12.51 -1.52 -12.15
N TYR A 66 13.10 -2.22 -11.17
CA TYR A 66 14.54 -2.32 -10.93
C TYR A 66 15.14 -3.66 -11.42
N ALA A 67 14.55 -4.28 -12.44
CA ALA A 67 15.18 -5.40 -13.15
C ALA A 67 16.38 -4.90 -13.99
N PRO A 68 17.41 -5.74 -14.20
CA PRO A 68 18.40 -5.52 -15.24
C PRO A 68 17.81 -5.93 -16.60
N ASP A 69 17.54 -4.95 -17.46
CA ASP A 69 17.14 -5.16 -18.86
C ASP A 69 18.12 -4.42 -19.76
N ASP A 70 18.82 -5.16 -20.63
CA ASP A 70 19.86 -4.62 -21.51
C ASP A 70 19.30 -3.74 -22.63
N ASN A 71 18.00 -3.88 -22.96
CA ASN A 71 17.33 -3.08 -23.99
C ASN A 71 16.45 -1.97 -23.40
N ARG A 72 16.97 -1.25 -22.39
CA ARG A 72 16.21 -0.18 -21.72
C ARG A 72 16.02 1.06 -22.60
N THR A 73 15.02 1.01 -23.47
CA THR A 73 14.31 2.20 -23.92
C THR A 73 13.72 2.94 -22.72
N ASP A 74 13.58 4.27 -22.83
CA ASP A 74 12.83 5.04 -21.85
C ASP A 74 11.32 4.88 -22.13
N ASP A 75 10.75 3.79 -21.61
CA ASP A 75 9.36 3.36 -21.80
C ASP A 75 8.31 4.39 -21.31
N GLY A 76 8.72 5.51 -20.72
CA GLY A 76 7.83 6.52 -20.14
C GLY A 76 7.07 6.03 -18.89
N ARG A 77 7.46 4.88 -18.33
CA ARG A 77 6.89 4.36 -17.07
C ARG A 77 7.29 5.29 -15.93
N ALA A 78 6.29 5.93 -15.32
CA ALA A 78 6.50 6.79 -14.15
C ALA A 78 7.26 6.05 -13.05
N ALA A 79 8.25 6.73 -12.45
CA ALA A 79 9.04 6.16 -11.36
C ALA A 79 8.14 5.82 -10.16
N PRO A 80 8.38 4.68 -9.48
CA PRO A 80 7.60 4.32 -8.30
C PRO A 80 7.88 5.29 -7.14
N ALA A 81 6.88 5.44 -6.27
CA ALA A 81 6.87 6.40 -5.16
C ALA A 81 8.02 6.20 -4.15
N PRO A 82 8.29 7.18 -3.27
CA PRO A 82 9.22 7.00 -2.15
C PRO A 82 8.82 5.79 -1.31
N HIS A 83 9.73 4.83 -1.13
CA HIS A 83 9.47 3.61 -0.35
C HIS A 83 10.78 2.93 0.08
N ILE A 84 10.75 2.18 1.18
CA ILE A 84 11.95 1.47 1.67
C ILE A 84 12.44 0.39 0.71
N TYR A 85 11.54 -0.29 0.00
CA TYR A 85 11.89 -1.26 -1.04
C TYR A 85 12.68 -0.64 -2.21
N ARG A 86 12.52 0.67 -2.50
CA ARG A 86 13.37 1.36 -3.49
C ARG A 86 14.83 1.43 -3.04
N VAL A 87 15.08 1.59 -1.73
CA VAL A 87 16.44 1.63 -1.18
C VAL A 87 17.10 0.25 -1.30
N ALA A 88 16.40 -0.81 -0.89
CA ALA A 88 16.89 -2.19 -1.07
C ALA A 88 17.10 -2.55 -2.55
N ALA A 89 16.17 -2.18 -3.44
CA ALA A 89 16.29 -2.40 -4.88
C ALA A 89 17.50 -1.65 -5.48
N THR A 90 17.75 -0.42 -5.06
CA THR A 90 18.87 0.39 -5.54
C THR A 90 20.21 -0.18 -5.06
N ALA A 91 20.31 -0.61 -3.81
CA ALA A 91 21.49 -1.29 -3.28
C ALA A 91 21.75 -2.63 -3.99
N TYR A 92 20.74 -3.49 -4.13
CA TYR A 92 20.87 -4.77 -4.83
C TYR A 92 21.26 -4.59 -6.31
N GLN A 93 20.68 -3.62 -7.03
CA GLN A 93 21.13 -3.26 -8.38
C GLN A 93 22.58 -2.77 -8.41
N ALA A 94 22.99 -1.92 -7.46
CA ALA A 94 24.35 -1.39 -7.41
C ALA A 94 25.38 -2.50 -7.16
N MET A 95 25.08 -3.43 -6.25
CA MET A 95 25.89 -4.64 -6.02
C MET A 95 26.06 -5.48 -7.29
N MET A 96 24.96 -5.77 -7.98
CA MET A 96 24.99 -6.60 -9.19
C MET A 96 25.70 -5.92 -10.37
N ARG A 97 25.67 -4.58 -10.46
CA ARG A 97 26.46 -3.80 -11.44
C ARG A 97 27.92 -3.62 -11.05
N GLY A 98 28.24 -3.56 -9.76
CA GLY A 98 29.61 -3.41 -9.26
C GLY A 98 30.54 -4.51 -9.79
N LYS A 99 30.04 -5.74 -9.93
CA LYS A 99 30.75 -6.88 -10.54
C LYS A 99 31.20 -6.68 -12.00
N LEU A 100 30.83 -5.57 -12.66
CA LEU A 100 31.16 -5.23 -14.06
C LEU A 100 31.92 -3.89 -14.19
N SER A 101 32.43 -3.30 -13.10
CA SER A 101 33.05 -1.97 -13.12
C SER A 101 33.99 -1.72 -11.93
N ASP A 102 34.76 -0.61 -11.95
CA ASP A 102 35.57 -0.15 -10.79
C ASP A 102 34.73 0.38 -9.60
N ALA A 103 33.40 0.24 -9.62
CA ALA A 103 32.54 0.65 -8.52
C ALA A 103 32.54 -0.39 -7.39
N PRO A 104 32.36 0.01 -6.11
CA PRO A 104 32.27 -0.94 -5.00
C PRO A 104 31.17 -1.99 -5.24
N SER A 105 31.54 -3.27 -5.24
CA SER A 105 30.58 -4.38 -5.26
C SER A 105 29.68 -4.34 -4.02
N ASP A 106 30.25 -3.97 -2.88
CA ASP A 106 29.62 -4.12 -1.59
C ASP A 106 28.86 -2.86 -1.20
N GLN A 107 27.74 -3.04 -0.51
CA GLN A 107 26.78 -1.97 -0.24
C GLN A 107 26.51 -1.88 1.27
N SER A 108 26.11 -0.70 1.75
CA SER A 108 25.58 -0.55 3.10
C SER A 108 24.29 0.25 3.11
N ILE A 109 23.35 -0.09 3.99
CA ILE A 109 22.10 0.64 4.19
C ILE A 109 22.08 1.10 5.65
N LEU A 110 22.27 2.39 5.87
CA LEU A 110 22.44 2.99 7.19
C LEU A 110 21.11 3.57 7.66
N ILE A 111 20.57 2.96 8.70
CA ILE A 111 19.30 3.31 9.32
C ILE A 111 19.61 4.04 10.63
N SER A 112 19.11 5.26 10.74
CA SER A 112 19.31 6.11 11.92
C SER A 112 18.03 6.86 12.25
N GLY A 113 17.94 7.37 13.48
CA GLY A 113 16.73 7.94 14.05
C GLY A 113 16.57 7.55 15.51
N GLU A 114 15.69 8.23 16.22
CA GLU A 114 15.55 8.04 17.66
C GLU A 114 14.99 6.65 18.03
N SER A 115 15.04 6.30 19.31
CA SER A 115 14.32 5.12 19.82
C SER A 115 12.80 5.28 19.60
N GLY A 116 12.12 4.23 19.15
CA GLY A 116 10.70 4.26 18.78
C GLY A 116 10.38 4.88 17.40
N SER A 117 11.38 5.32 16.63
CA SER A 117 11.18 5.91 15.28
C SER A 117 10.91 4.90 14.14
N GLY A 118 10.95 3.59 14.41
CA GLY A 118 10.70 2.55 13.40
C GLY A 118 11.94 1.97 12.69
N LYS A 119 13.15 2.16 13.24
CA LYS A 119 14.39 1.59 12.67
C LYS A 119 14.35 0.06 12.54
N THR A 120 13.90 -0.66 13.57
CA THR A 120 13.86 -2.13 13.58
C THR A 120 12.93 -2.69 12.50
N GLU A 121 11.73 -2.11 12.35
CA GLU A 121 10.80 -2.45 11.26
C GLU A 121 11.38 -2.09 9.89
N SER A 122 12.12 -0.98 9.79
CA SER A 122 12.82 -0.61 8.56
C SER A 122 13.90 -1.64 8.19
N THR A 123 14.67 -2.10 9.18
CA THR A 123 15.66 -3.18 9.04
C THR A 123 14.99 -4.47 8.53
N LYS A 124 13.86 -4.85 9.14
CA LYS A 124 13.06 -6.01 8.76
C LYS A 124 12.56 -5.94 7.31
N LEU A 125 11.93 -4.83 6.92
CA LEU A 125 11.40 -4.63 5.57
C LEU A 125 12.49 -4.63 4.48
N LEU A 126 13.71 -4.19 4.80
CA LEU A 126 14.87 -4.31 3.92
C LEU A 126 15.32 -5.77 3.78
N MET A 127 15.44 -6.52 4.88
CA MET A 127 15.82 -7.94 4.86
C MET A 127 14.80 -8.80 4.09
N GLU A 128 13.50 -8.59 4.33
CA GLU A 128 12.41 -9.28 3.61
C GLU A 128 12.50 -9.04 2.09
N TYR A 129 12.72 -7.80 1.66
CA TYR A 129 12.89 -7.48 0.24
C TYR A 129 14.17 -8.11 -0.35
N LEU A 130 15.31 -7.98 0.35
CA LEU A 130 16.59 -8.51 -0.11
C LEU A 130 16.61 -10.04 -0.18
N ALA A 131 15.90 -10.71 0.72
CA ALA A 131 15.64 -12.14 0.63
C ALA A 131 14.74 -12.45 -0.57
N HIS A 132 13.63 -11.74 -0.77
CA HIS A 132 12.71 -11.97 -1.89
C HIS A 132 13.38 -11.84 -3.27
N VAL A 133 14.28 -10.87 -3.48
CA VAL A 133 15.01 -10.72 -4.76
C VAL A 133 16.28 -11.59 -4.88
N GLY A 134 16.79 -12.10 -3.76
CA GLY A 134 17.95 -13.00 -3.70
C GLY A 134 17.59 -14.48 -3.59
N ASP A 135 16.31 -14.85 -3.73
CA ASP A 135 15.85 -16.24 -3.65
C ASP A 135 15.76 -16.89 -5.05
N VAL A 136 15.84 -18.23 -5.09
CA VAL A 136 15.77 -18.98 -6.36
C VAL A 136 14.33 -18.96 -6.90
N PRO A 137 14.11 -18.65 -8.20
CA PRO A 137 12.78 -18.62 -8.80
C PRO A 137 11.96 -19.90 -8.56
N ALA A 138 10.66 -19.71 -8.33
CA ALA A 138 9.70 -20.74 -7.93
C ALA A 138 9.70 -22.06 -8.74
N PRO A 139 9.99 -22.12 -10.06
CA PRO A 139 9.97 -23.38 -10.82
C PRO A 139 10.89 -24.48 -10.26
N VAL A 140 11.99 -24.13 -9.59
CA VAL A 140 12.95 -25.12 -9.04
C VAL A 140 12.47 -25.70 -7.71
N ARG A 141 11.62 -25.00 -6.96
CA ARG A 141 11.18 -25.44 -5.62
C ARG A 141 10.21 -26.61 -5.62
N MET A 142 9.60 -26.96 -6.75
CA MET A 142 8.58 -28.02 -6.81
C MET A 142 9.13 -29.46 -6.75
N SER A 143 10.46 -29.64 -6.64
CA SER A 143 11.12 -30.95 -6.57
C SER A 143 11.69 -31.33 -5.20
N MET A 144 11.66 -30.43 -4.20
CA MET A 144 12.25 -30.66 -2.87
C MET A 144 11.21 -30.47 -1.74
N PRO A 145 11.25 -31.29 -0.67
CA PRO A 145 10.31 -31.17 0.45
C PRO A 145 10.57 -29.90 1.26
N VAL A 146 9.54 -29.04 1.39
CA VAL A 146 9.65 -27.74 2.05
C VAL A 146 9.63 -27.88 3.57
N ASN A 147 10.81 -28.12 4.15
CA ASN A 147 11.07 -28.11 5.61
C ASN A 147 12.32 -27.29 6.00
N THR A 148 12.95 -26.60 5.05
CA THR A 148 14.12 -25.73 5.28
C THR A 148 13.69 -24.28 5.43
N SER A 149 13.93 -23.68 6.61
CA SER A 149 13.73 -22.24 6.82
C SER A 149 14.66 -21.42 5.92
N THR A 150 14.17 -20.28 5.42
CA THR A 150 14.98 -19.37 4.61
C THR A 150 16.00 -18.63 5.48
N ILE A 151 17.04 -18.07 4.86
CA ILE A 151 18.02 -17.24 5.57
C ILE A 151 17.34 -16.00 6.18
N SER A 152 16.25 -15.49 5.57
CA SER A 152 15.44 -14.42 6.16
C SER A 152 14.82 -14.87 7.49
N ASP A 153 14.16 -16.03 7.51
CA ASP A 153 13.51 -16.57 8.71
C ASP A 153 14.55 -16.78 9.83
N LYS A 154 15.71 -17.35 9.50
CA LYS A 154 16.82 -17.53 10.44
C LYS A 154 17.32 -16.22 11.05
N VAL A 155 17.39 -15.14 10.27
CA VAL A 155 17.78 -13.81 10.76
C VAL A 155 16.68 -13.16 11.60
N LEU A 156 15.41 -13.42 11.29
CA LEU A 156 14.27 -12.96 12.10
C LEU A 156 14.25 -13.66 13.47
N ASP A 157 14.45 -14.99 13.52
CA ASP A 157 14.63 -15.74 14.77
C ASP A 157 15.79 -15.20 15.62
N ALA A 158 16.93 -14.90 14.98
CA ALA A 158 18.08 -14.30 15.65
C ALA A 158 17.79 -12.92 16.23
N ASN A 159 16.93 -12.11 15.59
CA ASN A 159 16.52 -10.82 16.15
C ASN A 159 15.72 -10.99 17.45
N ILE A 160 14.86 -12.00 17.61
CA ILE A 160 14.10 -12.24 18.86
C ILE A 160 15.05 -12.38 20.05
N VAL A 161 16.11 -13.19 19.90
CA VAL A 161 17.14 -13.37 20.95
C VAL A 161 17.90 -12.06 21.21
N LEU A 162 18.26 -11.33 20.16
CA LEU A 162 18.96 -10.05 20.30
C LEU A 162 18.11 -8.96 20.97
N GLU A 163 16.79 -8.98 20.81
CA GLU A 163 15.89 -8.05 21.51
C GLU A 163 15.77 -8.38 23.00
N SER A 164 15.54 -9.65 23.38
CA SER A 164 15.52 -10.05 24.80
C SER A 164 16.83 -9.68 25.53
N PHE A 165 17.98 -9.94 24.91
CA PHE A 165 19.29 -9.74 25.55
C PHE A 165 19.92 -8.35 25.33
N GLY A 166 19.44 -7.57 24.35
CA GLY A 166 20.05 -6.31 23.92
C GLY A 166 19.11 -5.09 23.97
N ASN A 167 17.80 -5.28 24.14
CA ASN A 167 16.85 -4.17 24.31
C ASN A 167 16.45 -3.97 25.78
N ALA A 168 16.09 -2.74 26.11
CA ALA A 168 15.58 -2.33 27.41
C ALA A 168 14.54 -1.21 27.26
N ARG A 169 13.69 -1.03 28.27
CA ARG A 169 12.76 0.11 28.34
C ARG A 169 13.52 1.36 28.76
N THR A 170 13.37 2.42 27.99
CA THR A 170 13.84 3.78 28.31
C THR A 170 12.65 4.70 28.60
N LEU A 171 12.91 5.97 28.94
CA LEU A 171 11.85 6.97 29.09
C LEU A 171 11.04 7.23 27.80
N ARG A 172 11.62 6.99 26.62
CA ARG A 172 11.04 7.38 25.30
C ARG A 172 10.59 6.20 24.42
N ASN A 173 10.97 4.97 24.76
CA ASN A 173 10.60 3.74 24.05
C ASN A 173 10.69 2.52 25.01
N ASP A 174 9.66 1.68 25.05
CA ASP A 174 9.66 0.46 25.88
C ASP A 174 10.58 -0.64 25.34
N ASN A 175 10.86 -0.66 24.02
CA ASN A 175 11.72 -1.66 23.37
C ASN A 175 12.92 -0.99 22.69
N SER A 176 13.82 -0.40 23.46
CA SER A 176 14.99 0.32 22.95
C SER A 176 16.21 -0.59 22.89
N SER A 177 16.73 -0.86 21.69
CA SER A 177 18.06 -1.47 21.53
C SER A 177 19.15 -0.61 22.19
N ARG A 178 19.97 -1.24 23.04
CA ARG A 178 21.12 -0.65 23.74
C ARG A 178 22.45 -1.30 23.30
N PHE A 179 22.46 -1.80 22.06
CA PHE A 179 23.61 -2.14 21.23
C PHE A 179 23.28 -1.71 19.79
N GLY A 180 24.30 -1.45 18.96
CA GLY A 180 24.13 -1.25 17.51
C GLY A 180 24.37 -2.56 16.76
N LYS A 181 23.69 -2.78 15.62
CA LYS A 181 23.82 -4.01 14.82
C LYS A 181 24.07 -3.72 13.35
N LEU A 182 25.07 -4.40 12.77
CA LEU A 182 25.28 -4.51 11.33
C LEU A 182 24.92 -5.93 10.91
N ILE A 183 23.85 -6.07 10.14
CA ILE A 183 23.44 -7.35 9.55
C ILE A 183 24.00 -7.40 8.13
N GLN A 184 25.00 -8.25 7.88
CA GLN A 184 25.55 -8.45 6.54
C GLN A 184 24.77 -9.59 5.87
N MET A 185 24.19 -9.32 4.70
CA MET A 185 23.57 -10.34 3.85
C MET A 185 24.54 -10.62 2.68
N ASN A 186 24.96 -11.88 2.53
CA ASN A 186 25.98 -12.29 1.57
C ASN A 186 25.35 -12.92 0.33
N PHE A 187 25.76 -12.46 -0.85
CA PHE A 187 25.20 -12.85 -2.14
C PHE A 187 26.27 -13.44 -3.06
N ASP A 188 26.04 -14.68 -3.49
CA ASP A 188 26.80 -15.30 -4.58
C ASP A 188 25.97 -15.34 -5.86
N HIS A 189 26.53 -14.88 -6.98
CA HIS A 189 25.85 -14.69 -8.26
C HIS A 189 24.46 -13.97 -8.21
N GLY A 190 24.15 -13.28 -7.11
CA GLY A 190 22.86 -12.61 -6.83
C GLY A 190 21.95 -13.37 -5.86
N LEU A 191 22.20 -14.67 -5.63
CA LEU A 191 21.48 -15.48 -4.67
C LEU A 191 22.01 -15.26 -3.24
N LEU A 192 21.10 -15.14 -2.28
CA LEU A 192 21.41 -15.01 -0.85
C LEU A 192 21.91 -16.36 -0.30
N THR A 193 23.18 -16.44 0.09
CA THR A 193 23.81 -17.69 0.54
C THR A 193 24.01 -17.79 2.04
N SER A 194 24.23 -16.67 2.73
CA SER A 194 24.43 -16.61 4.17
C SER A 194 24.20 -15.21 4.74
N ALA A 195 24.17 -15.10 6.07
CA ALA A 195 24.17 -13.82 6.76
C ALA A 195 25.18 -13.80 7.91
N SER A 196 25.53 -12.60 8.37
CA SER A 196 26.24 -12.37 9.63
C SER A 196 25.61 -11.20 10.40
N ILE A 197 25.82 -11.17 11.71
CA ILE A 197 25.44 -10.08 12.59
C ILE A 197 26.68 -9.65 13.37
N GLN A 198 27.14 -8.42 13.13
CA GLN A 198 28.17 -7.78 13.94
C GLN A 198 27.48 -6.82 14.93
N THR A 199 27.76 -6.97 16.22
CA THR A 199 27.20 -6.12 17.27
C THR A 199 28.25 -5.17 17.84
N TYR A 200 27.86 -3.93 18.06
CA TYR A 200 28.74 -2.87 18.55
C TYR A 200 28.12 -2.20 19.79
N LEU A 201 28.97 -1.66 20.67
CA LEU A 201 28.57 -0.65 21.66
C LEU A 201 27.45 -1.07 22.65
N LEU A 202 27.47 -2.32 23.16
CA LEU A 202 26.53 -2.76 24.20
C LEU A 202 26.66 -1.89 25.47
N GLU A 203 25.54 -1.32 25.95
CA GLU A 203 25.43 -0.47 27.14
C GLU A 203 25.60 -1.25 28.46
N LYS A 204 26.77 -1.87 28.68
CA LYS A 204 27.08 -2.72 29.86
C LYS A 204 26.71 -2.06 31.20
N VAL A 205 26.77 -0.73 31.30
CA VAL A 205 26.45 0.01 32.55
C VAL A 205 24.97 -0.14 32.96
N ARG A 206 24.04 -0.34 32.01
CA ARG A 206 22.61 -0.58 32.31
C ARG A 206 22.37 -1.80 33.19
N LEU A 207 23.30 -2.76 33.23
CA LEU A 207 23.19 -3.94 34.08
C LEU A 207 23.19 -3.59 35.57
N VAL A 208 23.93 -2.56 35.96
CA VAL A 208 24.24 -2.24 37.37
C VAL A 208 23.60 -0.95 37.87
N THR A 209 23.22 -0.04 36.96
CA THR A 209 22.54 1.24 37.26
C THR A 209 21.57 1.62 36.14
N GLN A 210 20.37 2.08 36.48
CA GLN A 210 19.36 2.54 35.51
C GLN A 210 18.74 3.89 35.94
N SER A 211 18.26 4.68 34.98
CA SER A 211 17.55 5.94 35.24
C SER A 211 16.11 5.71 35.71
N LYS A 212 15.58 6.56 36.59
CA LYS A 212 14.21 6.42 37.12
C LYS A 212 13.17 6.33 35.98
N GLY A 213 12.31 5.31 36.01
CA GLY A 213 11.32 5.04 34.96
C GLY A 213 11.80 4.17 33.79
N GLU A 214 13.06 3.72 33.81
CA GLU A 214 13.65 2.75 32.86
C GLU A 214 13.78 1.34 33.44
N ARG A 215 13.95 0.34 32.57
CA ARG A 215 14.28 -1.06 32.95
C ARG A 215 15.74 -1.41 32.68
N ASN A 216 16.18 -2.51 33.29
CA ASN A 216 17.32 -3.30 32.82
C ASN A 216 16.94 -4.03 31.49
N TYR A 217 17.84 -4.86 30.96
CA TYR A 217 17.57 -5.67 29.76
C TYR A 217 16.35 -6.60 29.94
N HIS A 218 15.57 -6.77 28.87
CA HIS A 218 14.27 -7.47 28.92
C HIS A 218 14.35 -8.90 29.47
N ILE A 219 15.40 -9.65 29.09
CA ILE A 219 15.61 -11.04 29.50
C ILE A 219 15.47 -11.30 31.01
N PHE A 220 15.84 -10.35 31.88
CA PHE A 220 15.69 -10.54 33.33
C PHE A 220 14.23 -10.55 33.78
N TYR A 221 13.40 -9.67 33.21
CA TYR A 221 11.96 -9.58 33.50
C TYR A 221 11.22 -10.74 32.81
N GLU A 222 11.58 -11.04 31.57
CA GLU A 222 11.07 -12.18 30.79
C GLU A 222 11.34 -13.51 31.49
N MET A 223 12.56 -13.73 32.00
CA MET A 223 12.90 -14.93 32.79
C MET A 223 12.08 -15.03 34.09
N LEU A 224 11.98 -13.95 34.87
CA LEU A 224 11.23 -13.95 36.13
C LEU A 224 9.71 -14.12 35.92
N MET A 225 9.17 -13.68 34.78
CA MET A 225 7.75 -13.84 34.44
C MET A 225 7.44 -15.18 33.76
N GLY A 226 8.33 -15.69 32.91
CA GLY A 226 8.09 -16.86 32.05
C GLY A 226 8.60 -18.20 32.56
N SER A 227 9.54 -18.25 33.51
CA SER A 227 10.05 -19.51 34.07
C SER A 227 9.09 -20.15 35.08
N SER A 228 9.12 -21.49 35.16
CA SER A 228 8.37 -22.25 36.17
C SER A 228 8.95 -22.08 37.58
N GLU A 229 8.11 -22.29 38.60
CA GLU A 229 8.49 -22.26 40.01
C GLU A 229 9.64 -23.24 40.33
N VAL A 230 9.66 -24.40 39.67
CA VAL A 230 10.75 -25.39 39.77
C VAL A 230 12.08 -24.82 39.26
N GLN A 231 12.07 -24.09 38.14
CA GLN A 231 13.25 -23.41 37.62
C GLN A 231 13.71 -22.30 38.57
N LEU A 232 12.80 -21.41 38.99
CA LEU A 232 13.10 -20.33 39.95
C LEU A 232 13.67 -20.86 41.27
N ALA A 233 13.18 -21.99 41.77
CA ALA A 233 13.68 -22.64 42.99
C ALA A 233 15.08 -23.25 42.77
N SER A 234 15.34 -23.92 41.64
CA SER A 234 16.67 -24.45 41.32
C SER A 234 17.73 -23.35 41.15
N TRP A 235 17.32 -22.16 40.71
CA TRP A 235 18.16 -20.95 40.67
C TRP A 235 18.22 -20.18 42.01
N ARG A 236 17.62 -20.73 43.08
CA ARG A 236 17.51 -20.12 44.41
C ARG A 236 16.90 -18.70 44.41
N LEU A 237 16.06 -18.39 43.44
CA LEU A 237 15.34 -17.10 43.36
C LEU A 237 14.09 -17.13 44.25
N ILE A 238 13.52 -18.32 44.50
CA ILE A 238 12.42 -18.54 45.47
C ILE A 238 12.80 -19.64 46.47
N ALA A 239 12.13 -19.65 47.63
CA ALA A 239 12.46 -20.54 48.75
C ALA A 239 12.00 -22.00 48.56
N SER A 240 10.87 -22.25 47.88
CA SER A 240 10.37 -23.58 47.58
C SER A 240 9.64 -23.62 46.22
N PRO A 241 9.68 -24.76 45.49
CA PRO A 241 8.99 -24.91 44.20
C PRO A 241 7.47 -25.02 44.33
N GLU A 242 6.95 -25.27 45.53
CA GLU A 242 5.52 -25.35 45.85
C GLU A 242 4.85 -23.97 45.94
N MET A 243 5.65 -22.90 46.03
CA MET A 243 5.19 -21.52 46.13
C MET A 243 4.68 -21.01 44.78
N ARG A 244 3.44 -21.35 44.43
CA ARG A 244 2.77 -20.89 43.21
C ARG A 244 2.57 -19.37 43.24
N LEU A 245 3.37 -18.63 42.47
CA LEU A 245 3.38 -17.16 42.48
C LEU A 245 2.27 -16.58 41.59
N SER A 246 1.52 -15.62 42.12
CA SER A 246 0.70 -14.71 41.29
C SER A 246 1.57 -13.74 40.49
N VAL A 247 0.97 -13.03 39.54
CA VAL A 247 1.65 -11.94 38.79
C VAL A 247 2.23 -10.90 39.76
N ASP A 248 1.48 -10.49 40.78
CA ASP A 248 1.94 -9.53 41.78
C ASP A 248 3.06 -10.08 42.66
N ALA A 249 3.02 -11.38 43.01
CA ALA A 249 4.11 -12.02 43.74
C ALA A 249 5.39 -12.13 42.89
N ARG A 250 5.27 -12.31 41.56
CA ARG A 250 6.42 -12.24 40.62
C ARG A 250 6.96 -10.80 40.47
N ARG A 251 6.12 -9.77 40.55
CA ARG A 251 6.57 -8.36 40.64
C ARG A 251 7.31 -8.08 41.96
N GLN A 252 6.80 -8.57 43.08
CA GLN A 252 7.47 -8.47 44.39
C GLN A 252 8.82 -9.22 44.38
N LEU A 253 8.91 -10.36 43.69
CA LEU A 253 10.17 -11.07 43.47
C LEU A 253 11.20 -10.21 42.71
N MET A 254 10.79 -9.43 41.70
CA MET A 254 11.72 -8.49 41.02
C MET A 254 12.24 -7.41 41.97
N ALA A 255 11.41 -6.91 42.88
CA ALA A 255 11.80 -5.90 43.87
C ALA A 255 12.88 -6.39 44.86
N ASN A 256 13.05 -7.71 45.01
CA ASN A 256 14.12 -8.31 45.82
C ASN A 256 15.52 -8.22 45.18
N PHE A 257 15.65 -7.83 43.90
CA PHE A 257 16.94 -7.79 43.19
C PHE A 257 17.41 -6.37 42.92
N ARG A 258 18.58 -6.00 43.47
CA ARG A 258 19.19 -4.67 43.33
C ARG A 258 19.37 -4.20 41.89
N TYR A 259 19.55 -5.11 40.93
CA TYR A 259 19.72 -4.74 39.52
C TYR A 259 18.40 -4.52 38.77
N LEU A 260 17.24 -4.74 39.40
CA LEU A 260 15.91 -4.56 38.81
C LEU A 260 15.05 -3.53 39.55
N ASN A 261 15.33 -3.25 40.83
CA ASN A 261 14.48 -2.46 41.71
C ASN A 261 14.83 -0.95 41.81
N GLN A 262 15.89 -0.47 41.15
CA GLN A 262 16.42 0.90 41.35
C GLN A 262 15.51 2.03 40.84
N THR A 263 14.49 1.68 40.05
CA THR A 263 13.70 2.60 39.24
C THR A 263 12.19 2.51 39.49
N ASP A 264 11.77 1.59 40.37
CA ASP A 264 10.39 1.13 40.59
C ASP A 264 9.63 0.73 39.31
N CYS A 265 10.37 0.43 38.24
CA CYS A 265 9.83 0.20 36.90
C CYS A 265 9.92 -1.27 36.51
N TYR A 266 8.82 -2.01 36.75
CA TYR A 266 8.76 -3.44 36.43
C TYR A 266 8.09 -3.72 35.08
N ASP A 267 7.09 -2.93 34.69
CA ASP A 267 6.27 -3.12 33.48
C ASP A 267 6.78 -2.33 32.25
N ARG A 268 6.16 -2.58 31.08
CA ARG A 268 6.23 -1.78 29.85
C ARG A 268 4.92 -1.02 29.65
N LYS A 269 4.92 0.14 28.98
CA LYS A 269 3.67 0.85 28.62
C LYS A 269 2.98 0.24 27.40
N ASP A 270 3.76 -0.36 26.49
CA ASP A 270 3.26 -1.13 25.34
C ASP A 270 2.49 -2.43 25.68
N HIS A 271 2.33 -2.74 26.96
CA HIS A 271 1.64 -3.92 27.49
C HIS A 271 2.17 -5.29 26.97
N ALA A 272 3.40 -5.35 26.43
CA ALA A 272 3.94 -6.60 25.94
C ALA A 272 4.12 -7.62 27.08
N ASN A 273 3.71 -8.86 26.81
CA ASN A 273 3.71 -9.94 27.80
C ASN A 273 5.11 -10.57 27.91
N ASP A 274 5.90 -10.11 28.88
CA ASP A 274 7.26 -10.61 29.13
C ASP A 274 7.32 -12.16 29.30
N ALA A 275 6.28 -12.81 29.85
CA ALA A 275 6.22 -14.27 29.96
C ALA A 275 6.02 -14.96 28.59
N HIS A 276 5.24 -14.35 27.70
CA HIS A 276 5.09 -14.82 26.32
C HIS A 276 6.38 -14.62 25.52
N ASN A 277 7.03 -13.46 25.65
CA ASN A 277 8.33 -13.18 25.04
C ASN A 277 9.39 -14.20 25.44
N TYR A 278 9.49 -14.55 26.74
CA TYR A 278 10.41 -15.58 27.22
C TYR A 278 10.21 -16.91 26.49
N ASN A 279 8.94 -17.33 26.31
CA ASN A 279 8.61 -18.56 25.60
C ASN A 279 8.92 -18.49 24.09
N GLN A 280 8.80 -17.31 23.45
CA GLN A 280 9.26 -17.12 22.07
C GLN A 280 10.80 -17.16 21.97
N MET A 281 11.51 -16.51 22.89
CA MET A 281 12.97 -16.48 22.94
C MET A 281 13.57 -17.89 23.15
N LEU A 282 12.99 -18.72 24.03
CA LEU A 282 13.42 -20.11 24.18
C LEU A 282 13.21 -20.95 22.90
N ARG A 283 12.11 -20.72 22.17
CA ARG A 283 11.87 -21.38 20.86
C ARG A 283 12.89 -20.91 19.82
N ALA A 284 13.19 -19.61 19.75
CA ALA A 284 14.21 -19.08 18.86
C ALA A 284 15.59 -19.69 19.15
N LEU A 285 15.99 -19.82 20.42
CA LEU A 285 17.23 -20.51 20.81
C LEU A 285 17.23 -21.98 20.37
N GLN A 286 16.11 -22.69 20.48
CA GLN A 286 15.99 -24.06 19.99
C GLN A 286 16.13 -24.14 18.45
N MET A 287 15.50 -23.22 17.70
CA MET A 287 15.60 -23.14 16.23
C MET A 287 17.02 -22.79 15.75
N ILE A 288 17.73 -21.93 16.47
CA ILE A 288 19.13 -21.54 16.20
C ILE A 288 20.12 -22.67 16.56
N GLY A 289 19.67 -23.73 17.23
CA GLY A 289 20.50 -24.88 17.59
C GLY A 289 21.34 -24.67 18.85
N PHE A 290 20.82 -23.96 19.85
CA PHE A 290 21.37 -23.97 21.21
C PHE A 290 20.87 -25.22 21.97
N SER A 291 21.80 -26.03 22.46
CA SER A 291 21.50 -27.23 23.23
C SER A 291 20.86 -26.92 24.59
N ALA A 292 20.14 -27.88 25.18
CA ALA A 292 19.53 -27.70 26.49
C ALA A 292 20.55 -27.34 27.59
N HIS A 293 21.78 -27.89 27.53
CA HIS A 293 22.86 -27.54 28.46
C HIS A 293 23.31 -26.08 28.32
N GLU A 294 23.44 -25.58 27.09
CA GLU A 294 23.75 -24.17 26.82
C GLU A 294 22.65 -23.24 27.31
N GLN A 295 21.38 -23.58 27.07
CA GLN A 295 20.23 -22.78 27.54
C GLN A 295 20.16 -22.73 29.07
N LEU A 296 20.34 -23.88 29.75
CA LEU A 296 20.38 -23.96 31.22
C LEU A 296 21.58 -23.21 31.81
N GLY A 297 22.77 -23.33 31.22
CA GLY A 297 23.98 -22.61 31.65
C GLY A 297 23.83 -21.09 31.52
N MET A 298 23.19 -20.63 30.45
CA MET A 298 22.84 -19.22 30.25
C MET A 298 21.83 -18.71 31.28
N GLN A 299 20.74 -19.46 31.53
CA GLN A 299 19.74 -19.12 32.55
C GLN A 299 20.37 -19.05 33.95
N ALA A 300 21.22 -20.02 34.30
CA ALA A 300 21.96 -20.02 35.56
C ALA A 300 22.89 -18.80 35.70
N LEU A 301 23.55 -18.35 34.63
CA LEU A 301 24.38 -17.15 34.65
C LEU A 301 23.54 -15.87 34.85
N LEU A 302 22.37 -15.77 34.20
CA LEU A 302 21.44 -14.64 34.40
C LEU A 302 20.96 -14.57 35.85
N ALA A 303 20.60 -15.71 36.45
CA ALA A 303 20.26 -15.78 37.87
C ALA A 303 21.46 -15.46 38.77
N ALA A 304 22.67 -15.91 38.42
CA ALA A 304 23.89 -15.57 39.16
C ALA A 304 24.17 -14.05 39.14
N VAL A 305 23.91 -13.37 38.02
CA VAL A 305 24.01 -11.90 37.92
C VAL A 305 23.03 -11.21 38.88
N LEU A 306 21.79 -11.69 38.99
CA LEU A 306 20.82 -11.14 39.95
C LEU A 306 21.27 -11.33 41.41
N HIS A 307 21.79 -12.52 41.76
CA HIS A 307 22.36 -12.80 43.08
C HIS A 307 23.61 -11.97 43.38
N LEU A 308 24.51 -11.79 42.40
CA LEU A 308 25.68 -10.93 42.53
C LEU A 308 25.30 -9.49 42.90
N GLY A 309 24.24 -8.93 42.31
CA GLY A 309 23.77 -7.58 42.63
C GLY A 309 23.33 -7.40 44.09
N ASN A 310 22.83 -8.46 44.72
CA ASN A 310 22.41 -8.47 46.12
C ASN A 310 23.58 -8.62 47.12
N LEU A 311 24.83 -8.69 46.63
CA LEU A 311 26.01 -8.62 47.49
C LEU A 311 26.23 -7.20 48.03
N THR A 312 26.18 -7.09 49.35
CA THR A 312 26.53 -5.90 50.12
C THR A 312 27.81 -6.15 50.92
N PHE A 313 28.56 -5.09 51.21
CA PHE A 313 29.87 -5.17 51.85
C PHE A 313 29.90 -4.29 53.09
N GLN A 314 30.54 -4.77 54.15
CA GLN A 314 30.68 -4.06 55.44
C GLN A 314 32.15 -3.80 55.75
N VAL A 315 32.42 -2.74 56.52
CA VAL A 315 33.77 -2.40 56.98
C VAL A 315 34.19 -3.38 58.08
N ALA A 316 35.38 -3.94 57.93
CA ALA A 316 36.09 -4.77 58.90
C ALA A 316 37.22 -3.94 59.56
N PRO A 317 37.77 -4.37 60.70
CA PRO A 317 38.87 -3.66 61.35
C PRO A 317 40.05 -3.38 60.41
N LYS A 318 40.57 -2.14 60.46
CA LYS A 318 41.61 -1.56 59.57
C LYS A 318 41.14 -1.19 58.14
N ASP A 319 39.93 -0.65 58.01
CA ASP A 319 39.35 -0.09 56.76
C ASP A 319 39.36 -1.06 55.55
N HIS A 320 39.23 -2.34 55.84
CA HIS A 320 39.05 -3.39 54.84
C HIS A 320 37.55 -3.72 54.69
N CYS A 321 37.14 -4.32 53.58
CA CYS A 321 35.77 -4.85 53.44
C CYS A 321 35.69 -6.38 53.59
N HIS A 322 34.49 -6.85 53.91
CA HIS A 322 34.03 -8.24 53.83
C HIS A 322 32.59 -8.28 53.30
N VAL A 323 32.11 -9.43 52.83
CA VAL A 323 30.69 -9.60 52.43
C VAL A 323 29.83 -9.59 53.68
N ALA A 324 28.76 -8.79 53.66
CA ALA A 324 27.85 -8.67 54.79
C ALA A 324 27.21 -10.02 55.14
N PRO A 325 27.00 -10.37 56.43
CA PRO A 325 26.37 -11.63 56.82
C PRO A 325 25.01 -11.87 56.16
N SER A 326 24.22 -10.81 55.96
CA SER A 326 22.92 -10.84 55.25
C SER A 326 23.02 -11.21 53.76
N SER A 327 24.17 -11.00 53.13
CA SER A 327 24.40 -11.32 51.71
C SER A 327 25.00 -12.72 51.48
N GLN A 328 25.33 -13.48 52.53
CA GLN A 328 26.01 -14.78 52.39
C GLN A 328 25.16 -15.85 51.67
N ALA A 329 23.82 -15.80 51.79
CA ALA A 329 22.93 -16.66 51.01
C ALA A 329 23.03 -16.37 49.49
N ALA A 330 23.10 -15.08 49.11
CA ALA A 330 23.27 -14.65 47.73
C ALA A 330 24.69 -14.96 47.20
N LEU A 331 25.72 -14.87 48.04
CA LEU A 331 27.09 -15.30 47.68
C LEU A 331 27.13 -16.80 47.38
N ALA A 332 26.56 -17.62 48.25
CA ALA A 332 26.48 -19.06 48.06
C ALA A 332 25.65 -19.44 46.82
N ALA A 333 24.57 -18.72 46.53
CA ALA A 333 23.78 -18.91 45.32
C ALA A 333 24.56 -18.54 44.04
N ALA A 334 25.17 -17.35 44.01
CA ALA A 334 26.00 -16.90 42.88
C ALA A 334 27.18 -17.86 42.62
N ALA A 335 27.90 -18.29 43.67
CA ALA A 335 29.01 -19.23 43.54
C ALA A 335 28.56 -20.61 43.03
N THR A 336 27.40 -21.10 43.48
CA THR A 336 26.81 -22.36 42.98
C THR A 336 26.47 -22.26 41.49
N LEU A 337 25.76 -21.21 41.09
CA LEU A 337 25.29 -21.01 39.71
C LEU A 337 26.43 -20.76 38.72
N LEU A 338 27.51 -20.10 39.17
CA LEU A 338 28.75 -19.94 38.40
C LEU A 338 29.63 -21.21 38.39
N SER A 339 29.19 -22.30 39.04
CA SER A 339 29.93 -23.58 39.14
C SER A 339 31.34 -23.44 39.72
N LEU A 340 31.49 -22.58 40.73
CA LEU A 340 32.73 -22.38 41.48
C LEU A 340 32.90 -23.44 42.57
N ARG A 341 34.15 -23.69 43.00
CA ARG A 341 34.45 -24.72 44.03
C ARG A 341 33.92 -24.36 45.42
N ASP A 342 33.87 -23.07 45.72
CA ASP A 342 33.64 -22.51 47.04
C ASP A 342 33.13 -21.06 46.91
N ALA A 343 32.29 -20.63 47.84
CA ALA A 343 31.81 -19.26 47.96
C ALA A 343 32.88 -18.32 48.56
N GLY A 344 33.73 -18.82 49.46
CA GLY A 344 34.86 -18.06 50.03
C GLY A 344 35.89 -17.64 48.98
N ALA A 345 36.10 -18.46 47.95
CA ALA A 345 36.90 -18.11 46.78
C ALA A 345 36.32 -16.91 45.99
N LEU A 346 34.99 -16.85 45.84
CA LEU A 346 34.30 -15.71 45.22
C LEU A 346 34.37 -14.45 46.11
N GLU A 347 34.11 -14.57 47.43
CA GLU A 347 34.27 -13.46 48.37
C GLU A 347 35.69 -12.91 48.34
N LYS A 348 36.71 -13.77 48.43
CA LYS A 348 38.13 -13.36 48.34
C LYS A 348 38.43 -12.61 47.05
N ALA A 349 37.91 -13.06 45.91
CA ALA A 349 38.08 -12.40 44.62
C ALA A 349 37.34 -11.05 44.53
N LEU A 350 36.26 -10.85 45.30
CA LEU A 350 35.53 -9.58 45.40
C LEU A 350 36.20 -8.57 46.34
N VAL A 351 36.70 -9.01 47.51
CA VAL A 351 37.19 -8.12 48.59
C VAL A 351 38.72 -7.97 48.67
N THR A 352 39.48 -8.74 47.87
CA THR A 352 40.94 -8.63 47.77
C THR A 352 41.40 -8.49 46.32
N ARG A 353 42.55 -7.84 46.12
CA ARG A 353 43.26 -7.71 44.84
C ARG A 353 44.67 -8.26 45.00
N THR A 354 45.07 -9.23 44.17
CA THR A 354 46.49 -9.62 44.09
C THR A 354 47.20 -8.81 43.01
N PHE A 355 48.49 -8.56 43.22
CA PHE A 355 49.34 -7.87 42.27
C PHE A 355 50.79 -8.32 42.45
N ARG A 356 51.55 -8.39 41.35
CA ARG A 356 52.96 -8.77 41.38
C ARG A 356 53.86 -7.54 41.44
N VAL A 357 54.81 -7.55 42.38
CA VAL A 357 55.86 -6.55 42.50
C VAL A 357 57.19 -7.29 42.37
N ALA A 358 57.89 -7.07 41.26
CA ALA A 358 58.99 -7.94 40.80
C ALA A 358 58.56 -9.43 40.78
N ALA A 359 59.14 -10.26 41.66
CA ALA A 359 58.81 -11.69 41.79
C ALA A 359 57.77 -12.01 42.87
N GLU A 360 57.48 -11.07 43.79
CA GLU A 360 56.54 -11.30 44.90
C GLU A 360 55.10 -11.05 44.46
N THR A 361 54.16 -11.91 44.90
CA THR A 361 52.72 -11.66 44.77
C THR A 361 52.18 -11.12 46.09
N LYS A 362 51.70 -9.87 46.08
CA LYS A 362 51.14 -9.19 47.27
C LYS A 362 49.63 -9.09 47.15
N VAL A 363 48.95 -9.14 48.29
CA VAL A 363 47.47 -9.13 48.39
C VAL A 363 47.05 -7.85 49.11
N LEU A 364 46.40 -6.95 48.37
CA LEU A 364 45.72 -5.79 48.92
C LEU A 364 44.29 -6.18 49.32
N ARG A 365 43.82 -5.71 50.47
CA ARG A 365 42.39 -5.75 50.84
C ARG A 365 41.74 -4.46 50.39
N LEU A 366 40.56 -4.57 49.80
CA LEU A 366 39.84 -3.46 49.21
C LEU A 366 38.98 -2.71 50.24
N SER A 367 38.69 -1.46 49.95
CA SER A 367 37.61 -0.70 50.59
C SER A 367 36.23 -1.20 50.14
N VAL A 368 35.19 -0.80 50.88
CA VAL A 368 33.78 -1.17 50.58
C VAL A 368 33.34 -0.72 49.19
N ASP A 369 33.80 0.43 48.69
CA ASP A 369 33.44 0.92 47.36
C ASP A 369 34.24 0.26 46.23
N GLU A 370 35.51 -0.05 46.44
CA GLU A 370 36.28 -0.87 45.48
C GLU A 370 35.71 -2.29 45.32
N ALA A 371 35.12 -2.86 46.38
CA ALA A 371 34.42 -4.15 46.30
C ALA A 371 33.07 -4.06 45.58
N LYS A 372 32.28 -2.98 45.78
CA LYS A 372 31.10 -2.68 44.94
C LYS A 372 31.50 -2.57 43.47
N ASN A 373 32.52 -1.77 43.16
CA ASN A 373 32.99 -1.59 41.78
C ASN A 373 33.56 -2.89 41.19
N THR A 374 34.15 -3.77 42.01
CA THR A 374 34.56 -5.11 41.59
C THR A 374 33.36 -5.99 41.23
N ARG A 375 32.34 -6.08 42.10
CA ARG A 375 31.09 -6.82 41.86
C ARG A 375 30.38 -6.35 40.58
N ASP A 376 30.33 -5.03 40.39
CA ASP A 376 29.70 -4.40 39.23
C ASP A 376 30.53 -4.62 37.96
N GLY A 377 31.87 -4.58 38.06
CA GLY A 377 32.79 -4.96 36.98
C GLY A 377 32.66 -6.43 36.55
N LEU A 378 32.58 -7.36 37.52
CA LEU A 378 32.30 -8.79 37.26
C LEU A 378 30.95 -8.97 36.55
N THR A 379 29.91 -8.26 37.01
CA THR A 379 28.57 -8.29 36.39
C THR A 379 28.62 -7.86 34.92
N LYS A 380 29.23 -6.69 34.65
CA LYS A 380 29.44 -6.16 33.29
C LYS A 380 30.19 -7.15 32.39
N ALA A 381 31.23 -7.80 32.92
CA ALA A 381 32.07 -8.72 32.16
C ALA A 381 31.38 -10.07 31.84
N LEU A 382 30.64 -10.64 32.78
CA LEU A 382 29.90 -11.90 32.58
C LEU A 382 28.81 -11.74 31.50
N TYR A 383 27.99 -10.70 31.61
CA TYR A 383 26.90 -10.47 30.65
C TYR A 383 27.43 -10.04 29.28
N GLY A 384 28.48 -9.21 29.23
CA GLY A 384 29.14 -8.83 27.97
C GLY A 384 29.67 -10.05 27.20
N ARG A 385 30.37 -10.96 27.90
CA ARG A 385 30.84 -12.23 27.29
C ARG A 385 29.71 -13.15 26.86
N LEU A 386 28.62 -13.22 27.63
CA LEU A 386 27.43 -13.96 27.21
C LEU A 386 26.84 -13.38 25.92
N PHE A 387 26.71 -12.06 25.81
CA PHE A 387 26.18 -11.41 24.61
C PHE A 387 27.09 -11.63 23.39
N GLU A 388 28.41 -11.46 23.55
CA GLU A 388 29.42 -11.77 22.51
C GLU A 388 29.34 -13.24 22.05
N TRP A 389 29.17 -14.18 22.98
CA TRP A 389 29.04 -15.61 22.69
C TRP A 389 27.71 -15.97 22.02
N LEU A 390 26.59 -15.36 22.44
CA LEU A 390 25.27 -15.52 21.80
C LEU A 390 25.34 -15.09 20.33
N VAL A 391 25.93 -13.91 20.05
CA VAL A 391 26.18 -13.41 18.69
C VAL A 391 27.09 -14.37 17.92
N GLY A 392 28.12 -14.92 18.56
CA GLY A 392 28.99 -15.95 17.96
C GLY A 392 28.26 -17.23 17.55
N ARG A 393 27.32 -17.72 18.38
CA ARG A 393 26.50 -18.91 18.09
C ARG A 393 25.44 -18.63 17.02
N MET A 394 24.78 -17.47 17.06
CA MET A 394 23.89 -17.02 15.98
C MET A 394 24.63 -16.94 14.64
N ASN A 395 25.83 -16.34 14.61
CA ASN A 395 26.68 -16.30 13.43
C ASN A 395 27.12 -17.68 12.92
N ALA A 396 27.11 -18.73 13.76
CA ALA A 396 27.36 -20.09 13.31
C ALA A 396 26.14 -20.71 12.59
N PHE A 397 24.92 -20.37 13.02
CA PHE A 397 23.66 -20.82 12.43
C PHE A 397 23.27 -20.08 11.12
N LEU A 398 23.75 -18.83 10.97
CA LEU A 398 23.52 -17.97 9.80
C LEU A 398 24.52 -18.20 8.66
N ARG A 399 25.61 -18.95 8.90
CA ARG A 399 26.47 -19.47 7.82
C ARG A 399 25.77 -20.61 7.07
N HIS A 400 26.17 -20.80 5.82
CA HIS A 400 25.76 -21.96 5.03
C HIS A 400 26.45 -23.23 5.58
N ASP A 401 25.79 -24.37 5.50
CA ASP A 401 26.29 -25.64 6.07
C ASP A 401 26.98 -26.48 4.98
N ASP A 402 28.20 -26.07 4.62
CA ASP A 402 28.99 -26.62 3.50
C ASP A 402 29.51 -28.07 3.73
N ARG A 403 28.97 -28.76 4.73
CA ARG A 403 29.21 -30.18 5.02
C ARG A 403 28.78 -31.15 3.92
N ALA A 404 28.11 -30.65 2.88
CA ALA A 404 27.85 -31.39 1.64
C ALA A 404 29.07 -31.43 0.69
N SER A 405 30.06 -30.54 0.85
CA SER A 405 31.26 -30.44 -0.01
C SER A 405 32.57 -30.95 0.61
N ASP A 406 32.61 -31.23 1.92
CA ASP A 406 33.83 -31.68 2.64
C ASP A 406 34.47 -32.98 2.11
N ASN A 407 33.76 -33.75 1.27
CA ASN A 407 34.32 -34.93 0.59
C ASN A 407 35.20 -34.61 -0.65
N ALA A 408 35.46 -33.33 -0.97
CA ALA A 408 36.04 -32.93 -2.25
C ALA A 408 37.17 -31.88 -2.21
N SER A 409 38.12 -31.95 -1.26
CA SER A 409 39.42 -31.24 -1.41
C SER A 409 40.59 -31.78 -0.57
N SER A 410 40.89 -33.08 -0.65
CA SER A 410 42.18 -33.64 -0.20
C SER A 410 43.32 -33.47 -1.23
N PHE A 411 43.25 -32.41 -2.05
CA PHE A 411 44.35 -31.98 -2.91
C PHE A 411 44.37 -30.45 -3.03
N GLY A 412 45.55 -29.85 -2.90
CA GLY A 412 45.70 -28.40 -2.85
C GLY A 412 45.94 -27.78 -4.23
N THR A 413 45.05 -26.88 -4.63
CA THR A 413 45.32 -25.90 -5.71
C THR A 413 44.64 -24.58 -5.37
N SER A 414 45.41 -23.50 -5.31
CA SER A 414 44.94 -22.15 -4.93
C SER A 414 44.16 -21.49 -6.07
N THR A 415 42.98 -22.02 -6.38
CA THR A 415 42.04 -21.41 -7.33
C THR A 415 41.23 -20.34 -6.61
N SER A 416 41.17 -19.13 -7.18
CA SER A 416 40.51 -17.99 -6.54
C SER A 416 39.00 -18.23 -6.36
N HIS A 417 38.54 -18.32 -5.11
CA HIS A 417 37.12 -18.14 -4.80
C HIS A 417 36.68 -16.76 -5.34
N ALA A 418 35.64 -16.74 -6.17
CA ALA A 418 35.02 -15.48 -6.56
C ALA A 418 34.47 -14.80 -5.29
N ALA A 419 34.81 -13.53 -5.06
CA ALA A 419 34.40 -12.83 -3.86
C ALA A 419 32.87 -12.68 -3.84
N SER A 420 32.23 -13.26 -2.82
CA SER A 420 30.82 -13.02 -2.53
C SER A 420 30.64 -11.55 -2.15
N SER A 421 29.67 -10.90 -2.79
CA SER A 421 29.36 -9.49 -2.50
C SER A 421 28.33 -9.43 -1.39
N TRP A 422 28.30 -8.34 -0.61
CA TRP A 422 27.40 -8.25 0.53
C TRP A 422 26.70 -6.90 0.64
N ILE A 423 25.55 -6.91 1.30
CA ILE A 423 24.77 -5.73 1.66
C ILE A 423 24.67 -5.68 3.17
N GLY A 424 25.27 -4.65 3.78
CA GLY A 424 25.28 -4.43 5.23
C GLY A 424 24.18 -3.49 5.69
N ILE A 425 23.18 -3.99 6.41
CA ILE A 425 22.15 -3.15 7.02
C ILE A 425 22.61 -2.74 8.43
N LEU A 426 22.91 -1.46 8.62
CA LEU A 426 23.34 -0.89 9.90
C LEU A 426 22.15 -0.23 10.62
N ASP A 427 21.72 -0.81 11.73
CA ASP A 427 20.73 -0.25 12.65
C ASP A 427 21.48 0.21 13.91
N ILE A 428 21.61 1.53 14.07
CA ILE A 428 22.38 2.17 15.14
C ILE A 428 21.52 3.22 15.87
N PHE A 429 21.84 3.47 17.14
CA PHE A 429 21.23 4.56 17.91
C PHE A 429 21.32 5.89 17.16
N GLY A 430 20.20 6.61 17.08
CA GLY A 430 20.25 8.03 16.79
C GLY A 430 20.88 8.82 17.95
N PHE A 431 21.14 10.09 17.69
CA PHE A 431 21.66 11.06 18.65
C PHE A 431 20.74 11.15 19.91
N GLU A 432 21.32 11.10 21.12
CA GLU A 432 20.58 11.15 22.39
C GLU A 432 20.83 12.48 23.13
N VAL A 433 19.76 13.15 23.54
CA VAL A 433 19.81 14.33 24.43
C VAL A 433 18.78 14.17 25.54
N PHE A 434 19.26 14.09 26.77
CA PHE A 434 18.48 13.96 28.01
C PHE A 434 18.77 15.14 28.98
N PRO A 435 17.96 15.34 30.03
CA PRO A 435 18.20 16.37 31.05
C PRO A 435 19.49 16.19 31.86
N LEU A 436 20.13 15.02 31.79
CA LEU A 436 21.44 14.74 32.37
C LEU A 436 22.16 13.73 31.47
N ASN A 437 23.10 14.17 30.65
CA ASN A 437 23.85 13.30 29.75
C ASN A 437 25.13 12.80 30.42
N SER A 438 25.41 11.51 30.28
CA SER A 438 26.57 10.85 30.90
C SER A 438 27.51 10.25 29.83
N PHE A 439 28.46 9.43 30.25
CA PHE A 439 29.46 8.78 29.39
C PHE A 439 28.83 7.97 28.23
N GLU A 440 27.65 7.40 28.47
CA GLU A 440 26.90 6.61 27.49
C GLU A 440 26.40 7.49 26.33
N GLN A 441 25.75 8.62 26.63
CA GLN A 441 25.33 9.60 25.63
C GLN A 441 26.53 10.27 24.95
N LEU A 442 27.64 10.45 25.66
CA LEU A 442 28.88 11.00 25.11
C LEU A 442 29.45 10.07 24.01
N CYS A 443 29.44 8.75 24.26
CA CYS A 443 29.75 7.73 23.27
C CYS A 443 28.72 7.70 22.12
N ILE A 444 27.42 7.60 22.42
CA ILE A 444 26.36 7.54 21.39
C ILE A 444 26.41 8.75 20.44
N ASN A 445 26.64 9.94 20.98
CA ASN A 445 26.69 11.17 20.18
C ASN A 445 27.99 11.28 19.37
N PHE A 446 29.13 10.79 19.87
CA PHE A 446 30.35 10.66 19.03
C PHE A 446 30.18 9.67 17.87
N ALA A 447 29.47 8.56 18.10
CA ALA A 447 29.15 7.62 17.02
C ALA A 447 28.30 8.28 15.92
N ASN A 448 27.29 9.06 16.32
CA ASN A 448 26.47 9.85 15.41
C ASN A 448 27.27 10.98 14.72
N GLU A 449 28.15 11.69 15.43
CA GLU A 449 29.02 12.74 14.89
C GLU A 449 29.94 12.19 13.78
N THR A 450 30.56 11.03 14.03
CA THR A 450 31.47 10.37 13.09
C THR A 450 30.71 9.82 11.87
N LEU A 451 29.53 9.24 12.07
CA LEU A 451 28.64 8.83 10.98
C LEU A 451 28.15 10.02 10.15
N GLN A 452 27.81 11.14 10.79
CA GLN A 452 27.41 12.36 10.09
C GLN A 452 28.56 12.95 9.27
N GLN A 453 29.80 12.86 9.76
CA GLN A 453 30.98 13.24 8.98
C GLN A 453 31.14 12.37 7.72
N GLN A 454 31.03 11.04 7.86
CA GLN A 454 31.10 10.11 6.74
C GLN A 454 29.98 10.37 5.72
N PHE A 455 28.76 10.65 6.20
CA PHE A 455 27.60 11.03 5.40
C PHE A 455 27.80 12.36 4.64
N ASN A 456 28.36 13.39 5.30
CA ASN A 456 28.65 14.68 4.69
C ASN A 456 29.65 14.51 3.52
N LEU A 457 30.76 13.79 3.78
CA LEU A 457 31.79 13.48 2.78
C LEU A 457 31.24 12.66 1.60
N HIS A 458 30.42 11.65 1.87
CA HIS A 458 29.89 10.77 0.83
C HIS A 458 28.81 11.44 -0.03
N ASN A 459 27.86 12.17 0.56
CA ASN A 459 26.86 12.90 -0.21
C ASN A 459 27.52 13.96 -1.10
N PHE A 460 28.54 14.66 -0.59
CA PHE A 460 29.32 15.61 -1.38
C PHE A 460 30.10 14.93 -2.52
N ALA A 461 30.57 13.69 -2.35
CA ALA A 461 31.20 12.92 -3.42
C ALA A 461 30.19 12.48 -4.51
N ASN A 462 29.00 11.98 -4.12
CA ASN A 462 27.95 11.59 -5.07
C ASN A 462 27.46 12.76 -5.93
N GLU A 463 27.32 13.94 -5.32
CA GLU A 463 26.89 15.16 -6.00
C GLU A 463 27.89 15.52 -7.13
N GLN A 464 29.19 15.44 -6.86
CA GLN A 464 30.26 15.63 -7.86
C GLN A 464 30.21 14.57 -8.98
N VAL A 465 29.87 13.32 -8.66
CA VAL A 465 29.77 12.24 -9.67
C VAL A 465 28.63 12.48 -10.65
N GLU A 466 27.44 12.89 -10.17
CA GLU A 466 26.33 13.26 -11.07
C GLU A 466 26.68 14.53 -11.87
N TYR A 467 27.33 15.53 -11.27
CA TYR A 467 27.77 16.74 -11.99
C TYR A 467 28.79 16.42 -13.08
N LYS A 468 29.78 15.56 -12.80
CA LYS A 468 30.78 15.10 -13.77
C LYS A 468 30.13 14.29 -14.91
N LYS A 469 29.17 13.42 -14.59
CA LYS A 469 28.42 12.60 -15.55
C LYS A 469 27.53 13.44 -16.48
N GLU A 470 26.92 14.50 -15.95
CA GLU A 470 26.10 15.44 -16.73
C GLU A 470 26.95 16.55 -17.41
N GLY A 471 28.27 16.57 -17.22
CA GLY A 471 29.18 17.50 -17.90
C GLY A 471 29.19 18.93 -17.36
N LEU A 472 28.79 19.12 -16.10
CA LEU A 472 28.65 20.44 -15.47
C LEU A 472 30.00 21.06 -15.09
N ALA A 473 30.13 22.38 -15.29
CA ALA A 473 31.25 23.16 -14.76
C ALA A 473 30.91 23.61 -13.33
N TRP A 474 31.57 23.02 -12.32
CA TRP A 474 31.29 23.29 -10.90
C TRP A 474 32.59 23.60 -10.14
N ASP A 475 32.49 24.53 -9.20
CA ASP A 475 33.55 24.88 -8.24
C ASP A 475 33.28 24.20 -6.89
N TYR A 476 34.33 23.97 -6.09
CA TYR A 476 34.17 23.37 -4.76
C TYR A 476 33.26 24.22 -3.86
N VAL A 477 32.11 23.68 -3.48
CA VAL A 477 31.15 24.38 -2.64
C VAL A 477 31.46 24.12 -1.17
N ALA A 478 31.81 25.18 -0.45
CA ALA A 478 32.09 25.09 0.99
C ALA A 478 30.84 24.65 1.77
N PHE A 479 30.98 23.58 2.56
CA PHE A 479 29.96 23.09 3.49
C PHE A 479 30.50 23.10 4.93
N THR A 480 29.60 23.06 5.90
CA THR A 480 29.96 22.97 7.33
C THR A 480 30.40 21.55 7.68
N ASP A 481 31.71 21.26 7.55
CA ASP A 481 32.30 20.03 8.07
C ASP A 481 32.23 20.02 9.62
N ASN A 482 31.91 18.86 10.18
CA ASN A 482 31.87 18.62 11.61
C ASN A 482 33.15 17.92 12.13
N LYS A 483 34.18 17.78 11.28
CA LYS A 483 35.50 17.25 11.61
C LYS A 483 36.10 17.80 12.91
N GLU A 484 35.98 19.10 13.18
CA GLU A 484 36.50 19.70 14.42
C GLU A 484 35.87 19.08 15.68
N CYS A 485 34.59 18.70 15.62
CA CYS A 485 33.93 17.98 16.70
C CYS A 485 34.47 16.54 16.80
N VAL A 486 34.53 15.80 15.69
CA VAL A 486 35.10 14.44 15.67
C VAL A 486 36.55 14.42 16.18
N ASP A 487 37.36 15.41 15.84
CA ASP A 487 38.74 15.56 16.32
C ASP A 487 38.80 15.94 17.80
N LEU A 488 37.91 16.81 18.32
CA LEU A 488 37.81 17.12 19.76
C LEU A 488 37.66 15.84 20.61
N PHE A 489 36.82 14.90 20.18
CA PHE A 489 36.67 13.61 20.84
C PHE A 489 37.88 12.68 20.63
N SER A 490 38.41 12.63 19.40
CA SER A 490 39.23 11.51 18.93
C SER A 490 40.72 11.80 18.74
N ALA A 491 41.16 13.06 18.77
CA ALA A 491 42.56 13.44 18.60
C ALA A 491 43.47 12.81 19.67
N LYS A 492 44.74 12.59 19.29
CA LYS A 492 45.82 12.19 20.19
C LYS A 492 46.88 13.30 20.23
N PRO A 493 47.42 13.66 21.40
CA PRO A 493 47.14 13.07 22.72
C PRO A 493 45.94 13.70 23.45
N PHE A 494 45.40 14.85 23.02
CA PHE A 494 44.54 15.69 23.86
C PHE A 494 43.01 15.60 23.63
N GLY A 495 42.52 14.70 22.77
CA GLY A 495 41.07 14.50 22.58
C GLY A 495 40.38 13.92 23.82
N LEU A 496 39.07 14.17 23.97
CA LEU A 496 38.28 13.86 25.17
C LEU A 496 38.49 12.42 25.69
N PHE A 497 38.37 11.41 24.82
CA PHE A 497 38.56 10.02 25.22
C PHE A 497 40.00 9.74 25.70
N SER A 498 41.00 10.37 25.10
CA SER A 498 42.40 10.22 25.50
C SER A 498 42.64 10.75 26.93
N LEU A 499 42.01 11.87 27.29
CA LEU A 499 42.07 12.46 28.63
C LEU A 499 41.28 11.63 29.67
N MET A 500 40.14 11.06 29.26
CA MET A 500 39.33 10.16 30.10
C MET A 500 40.04 8.83 30.37
N ASP A 501 40.76 8.30 29.38
CA ASP A 501 41.59 7.10 29.51
C ASP A 501 42.76 7.34 30.47
N GLU A 502 43.45 8.48 30.35
CA GLU A 502 44.55 8.87 31.25
C GLU A 502 44.08 8.94 32.72
N GLU A 503 43.00 9.67 33.01
CA GLU A 503 42.46 9.77 34.38
C GLU A 503 41.87 8.45 34.91
N SER A 504 41.36 7.59 34.03
CA SER A 504 40.86 6.26 34.42
C SER A 504 41.98 5.30 34.80
N MET A 505 43.19 5.48 34.27
CA MET A 505 44.38 4.69 34.63
C MET A 505 45.13 5.21 35.86
N LEU A 506 44.91 6.47 36.28
CA LEU A 506 45.57 7.03 37.46
C LEU A 506 44.98 6.49 38.76
N ALA A 507 45.83 5.86 39.59
CA ALA A 507 45.46 5.30 40.89
C ALA A 507 44.93 6.33 41.91
N LYS A 508 45.11 7.64 41.65
CA LYS A 508 44.52 8.76 42.41
C LYS A 508 43.72 9.74 41.52
N GLY A 509 43.40 9.37 40.28
CA GLY A 509 42.56 10.19 39.39
C GLY A 509 41.13 10.28 39.91
N THR A 510 40.42 11.36 39.60
CA THR A 510 39.06 11.66 40.10
C THR A 510 38.22 12.34 39.01
N ASP A 511 36.90 12.27 39.09
CA ASP A 511 36.03 12.98 38.13
C ASP A 511 36.20 14.52 38.19
N ALA A 512 36.70 15.04 39.31
CA ALA A 512 37.04 16.45 39.50
C ALA A 512 38.41 16.84 38.88
N SER A 513 39.42 15.98 38.97
CA SER A 513 40.70 16.17 38.25
C SER A 513 40.55 15.97 36.75
N LEU A 514 39.66 15.05 36.33
CA LEU A 514 39.21 14.92 34.95
C LEU A 514 38.52 16.21 34.48
N ALA A 515 37.52 16.73 35.20
CA ALA A 515 36.88 18.00 34.85
C ALA A 515 37.90 19.14 34.72
N SER A 516 38.80 19.27 35.70
CA SER A 516 39.89 20.27 35.68
C SER A 516 40.80 20.14 34.46
N LYS A 517 41.18 18.91 34.06
CA LYS A 517 41.95 18.65 32.83
C LYS A 517 41.17 18.99 31.56
N LEU A 518 39.87 18.64 31.50
CA LEU A 518 39.01 18.96 30.36
C LEU A 518 38.89 20.49 30.19
N TYR A 519 38.63 21.24 31.25
CA TYR A 519 38.58 22.71 31.17
C TYR A 519 39.94 23.31 30.75
N ALA A 520 41.05 22.80 31.29
CA ALA A 520 42.38 23.31 30.98
C ALA A 520 42.92 22.94 29.59
N ARG A 521 42.41 21.86 28.95
CA ARG A 521 42.86 21.38 27.63
C ARG A 521 41.90 21.67 26.49
N CYS A 522 40.60 21.64 26.75
CA CYS A 522 39.55 21.83 25.75
C CYS A 522 38.88 23.21 25.83
N GLY A 523 39.08 23.98 26.91
CA GLY A 523 38.40 25.26 27.17
C GLY A 523 38.60 26.37 26.14
N SER A 524 39.55 26.23 25.21
CA SER A 524 39.79 27.15 24.09
C SER A 524 39.32 26.62 22.73
N HIS A 525 38.68 25.45 22.69
CA HIS A 525 38.23 24.81 21.45
C HIS A 525 36.83 25.29 21.05
N VAL A 526 36.63 25.68 19.78
CA VAL A 526 35.37 26.29 19.29
C VAL A 526 34.12 25.47 19.65
N ARG A 527 34.20 24.13 19.59
CA ARG A 527 33.08 23.22 19.89
C ARG A 527 32.94 22.81 21.36
N PHE A 528 33.72 23.38 22.28
CA PHE A 528 33.68 23.03 23.71
C PHE A 528 33.43 24.28 24.56
N SER A 529 32.53 24.18 25.54
CA SER A 529 32.27 25.28 26.47
C SER A 529 31.96 24.79 27.89
N ALA A 530 32.32 25.60 28.89
CA ALA A 530 31.94 25.39 30.28
C ALA A 530 31.95 26.72 31.04
N SER A 531 30.77 27.24 31.38
CA SER A 531 30.61 28.42 32.23
C SER A 531 31.11 28.17 33.66
N ARG A 532 31.39 29.24 34.42
CA ARG A 532 31.85 29.11 35.83
C ARG A 532 30.88 28.29 36.72
N VAL A 533 29.57 28.36 36.44
CA VAL A 533 28.54 27.59 37.17
C VAL A 533 28.59 26.11 36.80
N GLN A 534 28.82 25.78 35.52
CA GLN A 534 29.02 24.41 35.05
C GLN A 534 30.33 23.81 35.60
N GLN A 535 31.42 24.59 35.59
CA GLN A 535 32.71 24.18 36.16
C GLN A 535 32.60 23.82 37.65
N GLY A 536 31.91 24.64 38.43
CA GLY A 536 31.62 24.38 39.85
C GLY A 536 30.70 23.17 40.12
N ARG A 537 30.14 22.55 39.08
CA ARG A 537 29.28 21.35 39.14
C ARG A 537 29.88 20.13 38.44
N GLY A 538 31.07 20.23 37.84
CA GLY A 538 31.64 19.15 37.02
C GLY A 538 30.88 18.93 35.71
N LEU A 539 30.33 19.98 35.12
CA LEU A 539 29.58 19.94 33.85
C LEU A 539 30.38 20.57 32.71
N PHE A 540 30.16 20.13 31.48
CA PHE A 540 30.70 20.73 30.26
C PHE A 540 29.70 20.59 29.11
N SER A 541 29.81 21.42 28.09
CA SER A 541 28.94 21.39 26.91
C SER A 541 29.74 21.24 25.62
N ILE A 542 29.22 20.41 24.70
CA ILE A 542 29.78 20.22 23.35
C ILE A 542 28.76 20.70 22.32
N ASP A 543 29.23 21.47 21.35
CA ASP A 543 28.46 21.90 20.17
C ASP A 543 28.58 20.83 19.06
N HIS A 544 27.58 19.97 18.97
CA HIS A 544 27.47 18.88 18.00
C HIS A 544 26.77 19.34 16.71
N TYR A 545 26.83 18.54 15.63
CA TYR A 545 26.05 18.85 14.41
C TYR A 545 24.54 19.01 14.67
N ALA A 546 24.01 18.35 15.70
CA ALA A 546 22.62 18.39 16.13
C ALA A 546 22.27 19.58 17.07
N GLY A 547 23.28 20.25 17.62
CA GLY A 547 23.15 21.34 18.61
C GLY A 547 23.98 21.13 19.88
N LEU A 548 23.83 22.04 20.83
CA LEU A 548 24.58 22.05 22.10
C LEU A 548 24.05 20.98 23.08
N VAL A 549 24.94 20.13 23.61
CA VAL A 549 24.61 19.11 24.61
C VAL A 549 25.46 19.30 25.87
N GLU A 550 24.83 19.31 27.06
CA GLU A 550 25.52 19.35 28.36
C GLU A 550 25.72 17.95 28.95
N TYR A 551 26.94 17.67 29.40
CA TYR A 551 27.41 16.41 29.98
C TYR A 551 27.94 16.61 31.39
N THR A 552 27.80 15.59 32.25
CA THR A 552 28.46 15.54 33.56
C THR A 552 29.74 14.68 33.53
N THR A 553 30.80 15.12 34.21
CA THR A 553 31.99 14.30 34.45
C THR A 553 31.80 13.27 35.56
N VAL A 554 30.78 13.43 36.41
CA VAL A 554 30.56 12.56 37.58
C VAL A 554 30.29 11.13 37.13
N GLY A 555 31.11 10.19 37.63
CA GLY A 555 31.06 8.77 37.29
C GLY A 555 31.77 8.39 35.98
N ILE A 556 32.26 9.34 35.17
CA ILE A 556 32.95 9.01 33.90
C ILE A 556 34.14 8.08 34.15
N ARG A 557 34.98 8.35 35.18
CA ARG A 557 36.19 7.57 35.46
C ARG A 557 35.90 6.09 35.74
N GLU A 558 34.79 5.77 36.41
CA GLU A 558 34.40 4.37 36.70
C GLU A 558 33.59 3.73 35.57
N LYS A 559 32.79 4.51 34.83
CA LYS A 559 32.09 4.04 33.62
C LYS A 559 33.07 3.66 32.51
N ASN A 560 34.17 4.40 32.36
CA ASN A 560 35.21 4.13 31.37
C ASN A 560 36.12 2.93 31.74
N LYS A 561 36.07 2.41 32.97
CA LYS A 561 36.82 1.22 33.39
C LYS A 561 36.10 -0.08 33.02
N ASP A 562 36.77 -0.90 32.22
CA ASP A 562 36.36 -2.26 31.81
C ASP A 562 37.42 -3.33 32.17
N GLU A 563 38.32 -3.03 33.13
CA GLU A 563 39.35 -3.97 33.59
C GLU A 563 38.75 -5.02 34.53
N LEU A 564 38.56 -6.25 34.03
CA LEU A 564 38.30 -7.40 34.88
C LEU A 564 39.60 -7.86 35.55
N ARG A 565 39.66 -7.80 36.88
CA ARG A 565 40.88 -8.11 37.66
C ARG A 565 41.35 -9.55 37.42
N GLN A 566 42.66 -9.77 37.28
CA GLN A 566 43.24 -11.09 36.99
C GLN A 566 42.79 -12.16 38.01
N ASP A 567 42.69 -11.80 39.29
CA ASP A 567 42.18 -12.66 40.38
C ASP A 567 40.82 -13.34 40.04
N ILE A 568 39.98 -12.63 39.29
CA ILE A 568 38.62 -13.05 38.90
C ILE A 568 38.67 -13.90 37.62
N VAL A 569 39.60 -13.62 36.71
CA VAL A 569 39.87 -14.49 35.55
C VAL A 569 40.39 -15.85 36.01
N ASP A 570 41.33 -15.84 36.96
CA ASP A 570 41.95 -17.03 37.53
C ASP A 570 40.91 -17.87 38.32
N LEU A 571 40.01 -17.22 39.06
CA LEU A 571 38.88 -17.87 39.73
C LEU A 571 38.07 -18.76 38.76
N PHE A 572 37.68 -18.25 37.59
CA PHE A 572 36.93 -19.03 36.59
C PHE A 572 37.76 -20.13 35.92
N GLN A 573 39.08 -19.93 35.76
CA GLN A 573 39.97 -21.01 35.29
C GLN A 573 40.05 -22.17 36.29
N THR A 574 39.92 -21.89 37.59
CA THR A 574 39.89 -22.94 38.63
C THR A 574 38.53 -23.63 38.81
N ALA A 575 37.46 -23.22 38.10
CA ALA A 575 36.11 -23.77 38.27
C ALA A 575 36.07 -25.31 38.15
N THR A 576 35.20 -25.94 38.95
CA THR A 576 35.32 -27.36 39.35
C THR A 576 35.06 -28.36 38.23
N ALA A 577 34.27 -27.98 37.23
CA ALA A 577 33.79 -28.86 36.16
C ALA A 577 34.21 -28.33 34.79
N GLU A 578 34.64 -29.24 33.91
CA GLU A 578 34.96 -28.95 32.50
C GLU A 578 33.73 -28.46 31.71
N SER A 579 32.52 -28.76 32.21
CA SER A 579 31.23 -28.36 31.64
C SER A 579 30.69 -27.00 32.14
N SER A 580 31.46 -26.25 32.96
CA SER A 580 31.01 -24.95 33.48
C SER A 580 30.83 -23.90 32.37
N PHE A 581 29.60 -23.43 32.21
CA PHE A 581 29.25 -22.42 31.21
C PHE A 581 29.96 -21.06 31.47
N ALA A 582 30.11 -20.67 32.74
CA ALA A 582 30.88 -19.48 33.10
C ALA A 582 32.36 -19.61 32.72
N ARG A 583 32.93 -20.82 32.81
CA ARG A 583 34.29 -21.13 32.36
C ARG A 583 34.41 -21.08 30.84
N LEU A 584 33.46 -21.68 30.10
CA LEU A 584 33.39 -21.62 28.63
C LEU A 584 33.44 -20.17 28.12
N LEU A 585 32.65 -19.26 28.72
CA LEU A 585 32.65 -17.83 28.36
C LEU A 585 34.00 -17.15 28.67
N CYS A 586 34.70 -17.56 29.72
CA CYS A 586 36.01 -17.02 30.07
C CYS A 586 37.13 -17.55 29.15
N GLU A 587 37.05 -18.80 28.70
CA GLU A 587 38.02 -19.40 27.78
C GLU A 587 37.79 -18.94 26.33
N ALA A 588 36.54 -18.79 25.88
CA ALA A 588 36.19 -18.24 24.56
C ALA A 588 36.72 -16.80 24.37
N GLY A 589 36.63 -15.97 25.41
CA GLY A 589 37.20 -14.61 25.40
C GLY A 589 38.74 -14.57 25.30
N LEU A 590 39.43 -15.69 25.54
CA LEU A 590 40.88 -15.85 25.37
C LEU A 590 41.25 -16.44 24.00
N THR A 591 40.41 -17.30 23.42
CA THR A 591 40.67 -17.91 22.10
C THR A 591 40.33 -16.97 20.93
N HIS A 592 39.30 -16.12 21.06
CA HIS A 592 38.96 -15.14 20.00
C HIS A 592 40.05 -14.07 19.78
N ARG A 593 41.01 -13.94 20.72
CA ARG A 593 42.24 -13.14 20.59
C ARG A 593 43.36 -13.82 19.77
N ARG A 594 43.19 -15.07 19.30
CA ARG A 594 44.24 -15.85 18.61
C ARG A 594 44.02 -16.10 17.11
N SER A 595 42.80 -15.91 16.58
CA SER A 595 42.46 -16.29 15.19
C SER A 595 42.82 -15.26 14.12
N SER A 596 43.23 -14.05 14.48
CA SER A 596 43.61 -12.98 13.53
C SER A 596 45.14 -12.87 13.37
N HIS A 597 45.66 -13.43 12.27
CA HIS A 597 47.05 -13.34 11.77
C HIS A 597 48.18 -13.40 12.83
N ALA A 598 48.49 -14.64 13.25
CA ALA A 598 49.58 -14.92 14.18
C ALA A 598 50.99 -14.84 13.54
N THR A 599 51.56 -13.64 13.41
CA THR A 599 53.01 -13.45 13.17
C THR A 599 53.62 -12.24 13.88
N LEU A 600 52.98 -11.06 13.86
CA LEU A 600 53.65 -9.79 14.24
C LEU A 600 53.35 -9.28 15.67
N ARG A 601 52.38 -9.83 16.40
CA ARG A 601 51.72 -9.12 17.51
C ARG A 601 52.27 -9.32 18.93
N ARG A 602 53.45 -9.93 19.10
CA ARG A 602 54.03 -10.32 20.42
C ARG A 602 54.47 -9.14 21.31
N GLN A 603 54.64 -7.93 20.76
CA GLN A 603 54.98 -6.72 21.55
C GLN A 603 53.75 -5.95 22.06
N GLU A 604 52.65 -5.90 21.30
CA GLU A 604 51.42 -5.20 21.75
C GLU A 604 50.71 -5.91 22.90
N SER A 605 51.02 -7.18 23.15
CA SER A 605 50.38 -8.02 24.17
C SER A 605 50.47 -7.43 25.59
N LYS A 606 51.46 -6.58 25.88
CA LYS A 606 51.58 -5.86 27.17
C LYS A 606 50.73 -4.59 27.28
N ARG A 607 50.21 -4.06 26.17
CA ARG A 607 49.45 -2.79 26.11
C ARG A 607 47.93 -2.99 26.04
N LEU A 608 47.47 -4.21 25.73
CA LEU A 608 46.07 -4.55 25.46
C LEU A 608 45.32 -5.21 26.64
N ASN A 609 45.87 -5.11 27.86
CA ASN A 609 45.16 -5.48 29.10
C ASN A 609 44.56 -4.27 29.85
N THR A 610 44.72 -3.05 29.32
CA THR A 610 44.22 -1.79 29.90
C THR A 610 43.25 -1.08 28.95
N ALA A 611 42.37 -1.83 28.29
CA ALA A 611 41.43 -1.30 27.29
C ALA A 611 40.17 -0.73 27.96
N SER A 612 40.13 0.60 28.12
CA SER A 612 38.96 1.34 28.59
C SER A 612 37.73 1.15 27.69
N VAL A 613 36.53 1.43 28.19
CA VAL A 613 35.30 1.38 27.39
C VAL A 613 35.41 2.34 26.21
N GLY A 614 35.84 3.59 26.42
CA GLY A 614 36.01 4.60 25.37
C GLY A 614 37.05 4.20 24.33
N GLY A 615 38.17 3.59 24.74
CA GLY A 615 39.21 3.08 23.86
C GLY A 615 38.74 1.89 23.00
N GLN A 616 37.98 0.96 23.59
CA GLN A 616 37.34 -0.15 22.87
C GLN A 616 36.30 0.38 21.86
N PHE A 617 35.36 1.20 22.35
CA PHE A 617 34.29 1.84 21.59
C PHE A 617 34.82 2.62 20.38
N LYS A 618 35.85 3.45 20.57
CA LYS A 618 36.53 4.20 19.50
C LYS A 618 37.18 3.28 18.46
N THR A 619 37.79 2.18 18.89
CA THR A 619 38.42 1.20 17.99
C THR A 619 37.37 0.45 17.17
N GLN A 620 36.25 0.05 17.79
CA GLN A 620 35.10 -0.55 17.12
C GLN A 620 34.48 0.39 16.08
N LEU A 621 34.28 1.66 16.44
CA LEU A 621 33.71 2.66 15.52
C LEU A 621 34.65 2.96 14.34
N LEU A 622 35.96 3.08 14.57
CA LEU A 622 36.93 3.27 13.49
C LEU A 622 36.90 2.11 12.48
N HIS A 623 36.84 0.86 12.96
CA HIS A 623 36.71 -0.30 12.08
C HIS A 623 35.39 -0.30 11.30
N LEU A 624 34.27 0.08 11.93
CA LEU A 624 32.99 0.27 11.23
C LEU A 624 33.09 1.36 10.15
N MET A 625 33.77 2.49 10.42
CA MET A 625 33.98 3.54 9.43
C MET A 625 34.89 3.10 8.28
N GLU A 626 35.89 2.25 8.54
CA GLU A 626 36.75 1.65 7.51
C GLU A 626 35.94 0.70 6.61
N MET A 627 35.13 -0.19 7.20
CA MET A 627 34.22 -1.07 6.45
C MET A 627 33.23 -0.27 5.60
N LEU A 628 32.60 0.77 6.16
CA LEU A 628 31.64 1.60 5.42
C LEU A 628 32.26 2.35 4.25
N LYS A 629 33.52 2.79 4.35
CA LYS A 629 34.27 3.43 3.24
C LYS A 629 34.55 2.50 2.06
N LEU A 630 34.55 1.18 2.27
CA LEU A 630 34.73 0.17 1.22
C LEU A 630 33.40 -0.21 0.54
N THR A 631 32.27 0.29 1.05
CA THR A 631 30.93 0.06 0.48
C THR A 631 30.37 1.31 -0.19
N ALA A 632 29.36 1.15 -1.04
CA ALA A 632 28.46 2.26 -1.40
C ALA A 632 27.31 2.36 -0.37
N PRO A 633 27.22 3.44 0.43
CA PRO A 633 26.18 3.62 1.45
C PRO A 633 24.88 4.24 0.90
N HIS A 634 23.76 3.78 1.45
CA HIS A 634 22.41 4.26 1.21
C HIS A 634 21.79 4.66 2.56
N TYR A 635 21.01 5.74 2.65
CA TYR A 635 20.62 6.31 3.95
C TYR A 635 19.11 6.33 4.19
N VAL A 636 18.69 5.84 5.36
CA VAL A 636 17.32 5.93 5.88
C VAL A 636 17.34 6.71 7.20
N ARG A 637 16.53 7.78 7.30
CA ARG A 637 16.33 8.58 8.51
C ARG A 637 14.91 8.39 9.02
N CYS A 638 14.77 7.70 10.14
CA CYS A 638 13.51 7.41 10.80
C CYS A 638 13.10 8.54 11.75
N ILE A 639 11.82 8.91 11.75
CA ILE A 639 11.26 10.03 12.52
C ILE A 639 10.05 9.55 13.33
N LYS A 640 10.07 9.77 14.65
CA LYS A 640 8.96 9.54 15.58
C LYS A 640 8.02 10.77 15.55
N PRO A 641 6.77 10.71 15.07
CA PRO A 641 5.95 11.91 14.88
C PRO A 641 5.45 12.55 16.18
N ASN A 642 5.26 11.77 17.25
CA ASN A 642 4.83 12.20 18.58
C ASN A 642 5.48 11.30 19.65
N ASP A 643 5.52 11.73 20.91
CA ASP A 643 6.10 10.91 21.99
C ASP A 643 5.14 9.90 22.65
N GLU A 644 3.83 10.13 22.51
CA GLU A 644 2.74 9.30 23.08
C GLU A 644 2.62 7.92 22.42
N ALA A 645 3.29 7.72 21.29
CA ALA A 645 3.16 6.56 20.40
C ALA A 645 1.75 6.41 19.78
N ALA A 646 1.01 7.51 19.66
CA ALA A 646 -0.33 7.55 19.09
C ALA A 646 -0.30 7.56 17.55
N ALA A 647 -1.17 6.77 16.92
CA ALA A 647 -1.40 6.85 15.48
C ALA A 647 -2.04 8.20 15.09
N HIS A 648 -1.79 8.66 13.85
CA HIS A 648 -2.30 9.93 13.28
C HIS A 648 -1.94 11.24 14.03
N VAL A 649 -1.15 11.21 15.10
CA VAL A 649 -0.69 12.42 15.82
C VAL A 649 0.72 12.80 15.37
N MET A 650 0.95 14.08 15.04
CA MET A 650 2.26 14.61 14.63
C MET A 650 2.54 15.97 15.28
N THR A 651 3.61 16.04 16.08
CA THR A 651 3.97 17.19 16.92
C THR A 651 5.10 17.98 16.27
N LYS A 652 4.86 19.26 15.92
CA LYS A 652 5.81 20.11 15.20
C LYS A 652 7.20 20.13 15.85
N ASP A 653 7.28 20.50 17.12
CA ASP A 653 8.55 20.72 17.82
C ASP A 653 9.39 19.43 17.89
N ARG A 654 8.71 18.29 18.01
CA ARG A 654 9.32 16.97 18.12
C ARG A 654 9.86 16.43 16.80
N VAL A 655 9.17 16.73 15.70
CA VAL A 655 9.66 16.45 14.35
C VAL A 655 10.79 17.40 13.97
N ALA A 656 10.69 18.68 14.33
CA ALA A 656 11.74 19.69 14.10
C ALA A 656 13.05 19.35 14.83
N GLU A 657 12.97 18.93 16.10
CA GLU A 657 14.10 18.39 16.86
C GLU A 657 14.77 17.22 16.11
N GLN A 658 13.99 16.23 15.68
CA GLN A 658 14.53 15.07 14.96
C GLN A 658 15.06 15.40 13.55
N LEU A 659 14.58 16.45 12.89
CA LEU A 659 15.14 16.92 11.62
C LEU A 659 16.53 17.54 11.80
N ARG A 660 16.78 18.22 12.93
CA ARG A 660 18.14 18.64 13.34
C ARG A 660 19.00 17.43 13.73
N CYS A 661 18.52 16.57 14.62
CA CYS A 661 19.28 15.43 15.16
C CYS A 661 19.61 14.36 14.10
N ASN A 662 18.80 14.20 13.05
CA ASN A 662 19.12 13.34 11.89
C ASN A 662 19.98 14.03 10.81
N GLY A 663 20.39 15.29 11.00
CA GLY A 663 21.22 16.03 10.05
C GLY A 663 20.50 16.38 8.73
N VAL A 664 19.17 16.37 8.70
CA VAL A 664 18.37 16.50 7.47
C VAL A 664 18.46 17.91 6.90
N LEU A 665 18.43 18.94 7.76
CA LEU A 665 18.58 20.34 7.33
C LEU A 665 19.93 20.57 6.64
N GLN A 666 21.00 20.07 7.24
CA GLN A 666 22.37 20.13 6.75
C GLN A 666 22.52 19.35 5.43
N ALA A 667 21.89 18.17 5.32
CA ALA A 667 21.88 17.37 4.10
C ALA A 667 21.24 18.11 2.92
N VAL A 668 20.09 18.76 3.14
CA VAL A 668 19.43 19.54 2.09
C VAL A 668 20.17 20.85 1.81
N GLN A 669 20.82 21.46 2.81
CA GLN A 669 21.71 22.60 2.57
C GLN A 669 22.86 22.22 1.65
N VAL A 670 23.54 21.08 1.88
CA VAL A 670 24.59 20.55 0.97
C VAL A 670 24.03 20.31 -0.44
N ALA A 671 22.90 19.62 -0.57
CA ALA A 671 22.25 19.39 -1.87
C ALA A 671 21.78 20.69 -2.57
N ARG A 672 21.49 21.75 -1.80
CA ARG A 672 21.12 23.08 -2.33
C ARG A 672 22.28 24.01 -2.60
N ALA A 673 23.49 23.69 -2.13
CA ALA A 673 24.65 24.55 -2.25
C ALA A 673 25.21 24.58 -3.69
N GLY A 674 25.07 23.47 -4.44
CA GLY A 674 25.34 23.39 -5.87
C GLY A 674 24.09 23.71 -6.73
N PHE A 675 23.54 22.69 -7.38
CA PHE A 675 22.36 22.77 -8.26
C PHE A 675 21.25 21.80 -7.79
N PRO A 676 20.44 22.18 -6.79
CA PRO A 676 19.41 21.32 -6.23
C PRO A 676 18.31 20.95 -7.22
N ILE A 677 17.94 21.88 -8.10
CA ILE A 677 16.72 21.76 -8.89
C ILE A 677 17.12 21.26 -10.28
N ARG A 678 16.77 20.00 -10.55
CA ARG A 678 17.17 19.24 -11.73
C ARG A 678 15.91 18.83 -12.50
N MET A 679 15.80 19.26 -13.75
CA MET A 679 14.65 18.95 -14.61
C MET A 679 15.14 18.25 -15.87
N LEU A 680 14.45 17.21 -16.34
CA LEU A 680 14.72 16.66 -17.68
C LEU A 680 14.49 17.75 -18.73
N HIS A 681 15.26 17.75 -19.83
CA HIS A 681 15.13 18.77 -20.90
C HIS A 681 13.67 18.93 -21.37
N ALA A 682 12.94 17.82 -21.53
CA ALA A 682 11.52 17.82 -21.91
C ALA A 682 10.60 18.46 -20.87
N GLU A 683 10.84 18.24 -19.56
CA GLU A 683 10.07 18.87 -18.49
C GLU A 683 10.32 20.38 -18.45
N PHE A 684 11.59 20.80 -18.50
CA PHE A 684 11.96 22.21 -18.49
C PHE A 684 11.32 22.99 -19.66
N ILE A 685 11.35 22.41 -20.88
CA ILE A 685 10.66 22.98 -22.06
C ILE A 685 9.15 23.08 -21.78
N GLY A 686 8.49 21.98 -21.39
CA GLY A 686 7.04 21.97 -21.16
C GLY A 686 6.60 22.96 -20.07
N ARG A 687 7.41 23.12 -19.02
CA ARG A 687 7.14 23.98 -17.87
C ARG A 687 7.33 25.47 -18.17
N TYR A 688 8.37 25.84 -18.92
CA TYR A 688 8.74 27.25 -19.13
C TYR A 688 8.46 27.83 -20.53
N THR A 689 7.94 27.04 -21.48
CA THR A 689 7.48 27.56 -22.80
C THR A 689 6.45 28.71 -22.66
N VAL A 690 5.62 28.70 -21.60
CA VAL A 690 4.66 29.79 -21.30
C VAL A 690 5.33 31.13 -20.93
N VAL A 691 6.59 31.09 -20.46
CA VAL A 691 7.42 32.28 -20.22
C VAL A 691 8.11 32.71 -21.51
N ALA A 692 8.60 31.75 -22.30
CA ALA A 692 9.45 31.98 -23.45
C ALA A 692 8.76 32.57 -24.70
N ARG A 693 7.42 32.56 -24.80
CA ARG A 693 6.63 33.00 -25.98
C ARG A 693 6.92 32.28 -27.32
N ALA A 694 7.94 31.43 -27.39
CA ALA A 694 8.42 30.79 -28.61
C ALA A 694 7.56 29.59 -29.07
N SER A 695 7.68 29.22 -30.35
CA SER A 695 7.01 28.07 -30.97
C SER A 695 7.63 26.71 -30.59
N ALA A 696 8.09 26.55 -29.35
CA ALA A 696 8.66 25.32 -28.81
C ALA A 696 7.59 24.22 -28.68
N ARG A 697 7.36 23.48 -29.77
CA ARG A 697 6.35 22.40 -29.87
C ARG A 697 6.92 20.98 -29.78
N HIS A 698 8.24 20.86 -29.70
CA HIS A 698 8.94 19.57 -29.72
C HIS A 698 10.04 19.56 -28.65
N ALA A 699 10.21 18.43 -27.96
CA ALA A 699 11.25 18.24 -26.97
C ALA A 699 12.60 17.96 -27.65
N ASN A 700 13.27 19.02 -28.12
CA ASN A 700 14.60 18.95 -28.72
C ASN A 700 15.53 20.05 -28.19
N LEU A 701 16.85 19.85 -28.35
CA LEU A 701 17.88 20.79 -27.87
C LEU A 701 17.67 22.22 -28.40
N SER A 702 17.27 22.39 -29.66
CA SER A 702 16.97 23.71 -30.24
C SER A 702 15.85 24.45 -29.48
N SER A 703 14.80 23.72 -29.07
CA SER A 703 13.73 24.29 -28.24
C SER A 703 14.19 24.53 -26.80
N LEU A 704 15.09 23.69 -26.26
CA LEU A 704 15.69 23.88 -24.95
C LEU A 704 16.47 25.21 -24.88
N TYR A 705 17.42 25.40 -25.80
CA TYR A 705 18.21 26.63 -25.89
C TYR A 705 17.32 27.85 -26.12
N ALA A 706 16.30 27.78 -26.98
CA ALA A 706 15.38 28.89 -27.21
C ALA A 706 14.55 29.28 -25.96
N VAL A 707 14.10 28.30 -25.16
CA VAL A 707 13.39 28.56 -23.89
C VAL A 707 14.36 29.13 -22.85
N ILE A 708 15.58 28.61 -22.75
CA ILE A 708 16.62 29.09 -21.84
C ILE A 708 17.02 30.53 -22.17
N ASP A 709 17.25 30.85 -23.43
CA ASP A 709 17.62 32.20 -23.89
C ASP A 709 16.54 33.25 -23.53
N HIS A 710 15.25 32.92 -23.64
CA HIS A 710 14.18 33.80 -23.19
C HIS A 710 14.04 33.87 -21.65
N CYS A 711 14.50 32.85 -20.92
CA CYS A 711 14.48 32.82 -19.46
C CYS A 711 15.66 33.60 -18.84
N LEU A 712 16.85 33.49 -19.46
CA LEU A 712 18.12 34.03 -18.96
C LEU A 712 18.07 35.51 -18.57
N PRO A 713 17.58 36.44 -19.42
CA PRO A 713 17.51 37.87 -19.10
C PRO A 713 16.80 38.20 -17.78
N HIS A 714 15.88 37.34 -17.34
CA HIS A 714 15.07 37.58 -16.15
C HIS A 714 15.66 37.04 -14.84
N LEU A 715 16.68 36.17 -14.91
CA LEU A 715 17.37 35.55 -13.77
C LEU A 715 18.27 36.56 -13.01
N PRO A 716 18.48 36.38 -11.70
CA PRO A 716 19.50 37.13 -10.95
C PRO A 716 20.91 36.78 -11.45
N LEU A 717 21.88 37.68 -11.23
CA LEU A 717 23.25 37.54 -11.73
C LEU A 717 24.24 37.77 -10.58
N ALA A 718 25.07 36.77 -10.28
CA ALA A 718 26.05 36.81 -9.20
C ALA A 718 27.42 37.27 -9.72
N SER A 719 27.58 38.60 -9.86
CA SER A 719 28.76 39.30 -10.41
C SER A 719 29.04 39.02 -11.91
N PRO A 720 29.18 40.05 -12.77
CA PRO A 720 29.35 39.85 -14.21
C PRO A 720 30.82 39.90 -14.67
N PRO A 721 31.33 38.85 -15.33
CA PRO A 721 32.34 38.97 -16.38
C PRO A 721 31.65 39.31 -17.71
N ALA A 722 32.12 40.34 -18.40
CA ALA A 722 31.64 40.66 -19.75
C ALA A 722 32.32 39.77 -20.80
N GLY A 723 31.60 39.42 -21.88
CA GLY A 723 32.15 38.65 -23.01
C GLY A 723 32.06 37.12 -22.90
N LEU A 724 31.24 36.58 -21.99
CA LEU A 724 31.03 35.14 -21.83
C LEU A 724 30.01 34.55 -22.81
N ASP A 725 30.30 33.33 -23.29
CA ASP A 725 29.36 32.48 -24.03
C ASP A 725 28.09 32.15 -23.22
N LEU A 726 26.98 31.80 -23.91
CA LEU A 726 25.69 31.43 -23.33
C LEU A 726 25.81 30.38 -22.20
N THR A 727 26.75 29.44 -22.32
CA THR A 727 27.01 28.38 -21.31
C THR A 727 27.57 28.95 -19.99
N ALA A 728 28.39 29.99 -20.05
CA ALA A 728 28.96 30.65 -18.87
C ALA A 728 28.08 31.83 -18.38
N LEU A 729 27.35 32.48 -19.29
CA LEU A 729 26.35 33.50 -18.98
C LEU A 729 25.14 32.89 -18.24
N SER A 730 24.81 31.63 -18.53
CA SER A 730 23.85 30.84 -17.75
C SER A 730 24.41 30.43 -16.39
N TYR A 731 25.66 29.96 -16.30
CA TYR A 731 26.30 29.63 -15.01
C TYR A 731 26.30 30.82 -14.03
N ALA A 732 26.71 32.02 -14.48
CA ALA A 732 26.69 33.24 -13.68
C ALA A 732 25.28 33.70 -13.25
N ARG A 733 24.24 33.18 -13.91
CA ARG A 733 22.82 33.36 -13.58
C ARG A 733 22.20 32.14 -12.86
N GLY A 734 23.01 31.19 -12.40
CA GLY A 734 22.58 30.02 -11.64
C GLY A 734 21.78 28.99 -12.42
N LEU A 735 22.05 28.84 -13.73
CA LEU A 735 21.47 27.83 -14.62
C LEU A 735 22.60 27.10 -15.36
N GLN A 736 22.53 25.78 -15.47
CA GLN A 736 23.39 25.00 -16.36
C GLN A 736 22.60 23.96 -17.16
N ILE A 737 23.17 23.54 -18.29
CA ILE A 737 22.64 22.50 -19.16
C ILE A 737 23.59 21.33 -19.05
N GLY A 738 23.11 20.23 -18.46
CA GLY A 738 23.77 18.94 -18.51
C GLY A 738 23.31 18.11 -19.71
N VAL A 739 23.96 16.96 -19.91
CA VAL A 739 23.68 16.03 -21.03
C VAL A 739 22.20 15.65 -21.14
N THR A 740 21.50 15.43 -20.02
CA THR A 740 20.07 15.02 -20.02
C THR A 740 19.15 15.98 -19.24
N LYS A 741 19.72 16.83 -18.38
CA LYS A 741 18.98 17.70 -17.45
C LYS A 741 19.34 19.18 -17.56
N VAL A 742 18.44 20.05 -17.15
CA VAL A 742 18.72 21.45 -16.79
C VAL A 742 18.87 21.52 -15.28
N PHE A 743 19.93 22.20 -14.84
CA PHE A 743 20.32 22.37 -13.46
C PHE A 743 20.12 23.82 -13.03
N LEU A 744 19.49 24.06 -11.88
CA LEU A 744 19.09 25.39 -11.40
C LEU A 744 19.47 25.60 -9.93
N ARG A 745 20.02 26.78 -9.63
CA ARG A 745 20.11 27.33 -8.26
C ARG A 745 18.73 27.84 -7.82
N ALA A 746 18.44 27.76 -6.52
CA ALA A 746 17.12 28.08 -5.95
C ALA A 746 16.59 29.47 -6.36
N ALA A 747 17.37 30.53 -6.15
CA ALA A 747 16.98 31.91 -6.48
C ALA A 747 16.62 32.10 -7.98
N SER A 748 17.27 31.33 -8.86
CA SER A 748 17.01 31.34 -10.30
C SER A 748 15.71 30.62 -10.65
N PHE A 749 15.46 29.44 -10.06
CA PHE A 749 14.19 28.74 -10.20
C PHE A 749 12.99 29.55 -9.64
N GLU A 750 13.10 30.09 -8.43
CA GLU A 750 12.05 30.95 -7.84
C GLU A 750 11.71 32.15 -8.73
N ARG A 751 12.70 32.66 -9.47
CA ARG A 751 12.52 33.77 -10.40
C ARG A 751 11.72 33.33 -11.63
N LEU A 752 12.01 32.15 -12.19
CA LEU A 752 11.23 31.57 -13.28
C LEU A 752 9.81 31.20 -12.87
N GLU A 753 9.60 30.60 -11.69
CA GLU A 753 8.26 30.27 -11.19
C GLU A 753 7.41 31.52 -10.94
N ARG A 754 7.97 32.58 -10.33
CA ARG A 754 7.26 33.88 -10.19
C ARG A 754 6.84 34.48 -11.53
N LEU A 755 7.63 34.29 -12.59
CA LEU A 755 7.28 34.69 -13.96
C LEU A 755 6.22 33.76 -14.57
N ARG A 756 6.36 32.44 -14.40
CA ARG A 756 5.42 31.43 -14.90
C ARG A 756 4.02 31.67 -14.32
N VAL A 757 3.89 31.86 -13.01
CA VAL A 757 2.62 32.19 -12.33
C VAL A 757 2.03 33.48 -12.89
N LYS A 758 2.82 34.54 -13.06
CA LYS A 758 2.37 35.82 -13.65
C LYS A 758 1.87 35.66 -15.08
N TYR A 759 2.56 34.91 -15.93
CA TYR A 759 2.15 34.66 -17.31
C TYR A 759 0.92 33.74 -17.40
N VAL A 760 0.83 32.69 -16.57
CA VAL A 760 -0.34 31.80 -16.51
C VAL A 760 -1.59 32.58 -16.08
N ALA A 761 -1.50 33.43 -15.05
CA ALA A 761 -2.61 34.28 -14.61
C ALA A 761 -3.12 35.22 -15.73
N ALA A 762 -2.21 35.81 -16.51
CA ALA A 762 -2.58 36.65 -17.65
C ALA A 762 -3.30 35.86 -18.76
N HIS A 763 -2.86 34.64 -19.06
CA HIS A 763 -3.53 33.77 -20.03
C HIS A 763 -4.91 33.31 -19.53
N HIS A 764 -5.05 32.95 -18.24
CA HIS A 764 -6.34 32.62 -17.63
C HIS A 764 -7.33 33.78 -17.75
N LEU A 765 -6.89 35.01 -17.44
CA LEU A 765 -7.73 36.20 -17.56
C LEU A 765 -8.18 36.44 -19.02
N TYR A 766 -7.27 36.31 -19.98
CA TYR A 766 -7.59 36.44 -21.42
C TYR A 766 -8.61 35.39 -21.89
N ILE A 767 -8.44 34.13 -21.51
CA ILE A 767 -9.37 33.04 -21.84
C ILE A 767 -10.74 33.30 -21.21
N ALA A 768 -10.78 33.67 -19.92
CA ALA A 768 -12.02 33.98 -19.22
C ALA A 768 -12.78 35.15 -19.87
N GLN A 769 -12.10 36.26 -20.19
CA GLN A 769 -12.70 37.40 -20.88
C GLN A 769 -13.27 37.01 -22.26
N ARG A 770 -12.54 36.21 -23.05
CA ARG A 770 -12.99 35.74 -24.37
C ARG A 770 -14.20 34.79 -24.26
N LEU A 771 -14.20 33.88 -23.28
CA LEU A 771 -15.30 32.96 -23.03
C LEU A 771 -16.56 33.70 -22.54
N LEU A 772 -16.44 34.61 -21.58
CA LEU A 772 -17.52 35.45 -21.10
C LEU A 772 -18.10 36.30 -22.25
N GLY A 773 -17.25 36.97 -23.04
CA GLY A 773 -17.67 37.74 -24.21
C GLY A 773 -18.46 36.90 -25.23
N TYR A 774 -18.02 35.66 -25.49
CA TYR A 774 -18.77 34.71 -26.33
C TYR A 774 -20.14 34.33 -25.73
N LEU A 775 -20.20 34.01 -24.42
CA LEU A 775 -21.43 33.65 -23.73
C LEU A 775 -22.44 34.81 -23.71
N HIS A 776 -22.00 36.02 -23.37
CA HIS A 776 -22.82 37.23 -23.40
C HIS A 776 -23.32 37.55 -24.82
N ARG A 777 -22.45 37.49 -25.84
CA ARG A 777 -22.85 37.65 -27.25
C ARG A 777 -23.89 36.61 -27.67
N ARG A 778 -23.72 35.34 -27.28
CA ARG A 778 -24.67 34.26 -27.58
C ARG A 778 -26.01 34.46 -26.85
N ARG A 779 -26.03 34.96 -25.61
CA ARG A 779 -27.25 35.33 -24.86
C ARG A 779 -27.97 36.51 -25.51
N TYR A 780 -27.25 37.57 -25.87
CA TYR A 780 -27.78 38.74 -26.56
C TYR A 780 -28.41 38.38 -27.91
N LEU A 781 -27.75 37.56 -28.73
CA LEU A 781 -28.28 37.15 -30.04
C LEU A 781 -29.57 36.32 -29.91
N ARG A 782 -29.68 35.42 -28.92
CA ARG A 782 -30.94 34.70 -28.62
C ARG A 782 -32.05 35.68 -28.23
N PHE A 783 -31.75 36.63 -27.35
CA PHE A 783 -32.73 37.63 -26.88
C PHE A 783 -33.22 38.52 -28.03
N ARG A 784 -32.30 39.06 -28.84
CA ARG A 784 -32.62 39.84 -30.05
C ARG A 784 -33.50 39.04 -31.02
N HIS A 785 -33.20 37.76 -31.24
CA HIS A 785 -34.03 36.90 -32.09
C HIS A 785 -35.45 36.72 -31.54
N ALA A 786 -35.60 36.48 -30.23
CA ALA A 786 -36.90 36.36 -29.59
C ALA A 786 -37.73 37.67 -29.72
N VAL A 787 -37.10 38.83 -29.51
CA VAL A 787 -37.74 40.15 -29.69
C VAL A 787 -38.21 40.35 -31.14
N LEU A 788 -37.38 40.02 -32.14
CA LEU A 788 -37.74 40.12 -33.56
C LEU A 788 -38.92 39.20 -33.94
N VAL A 789 -38.96 37.97 -33.41
CA VAL A 789 -40.10 37.06 -33.58
C VAL A 789 -41.37 37.65 -32.95
N LEU A 790 -41.28 38.26 -31.77
CA LEU A 790 -42.42 38.89 -31.09
C LEU A 790 -42.95 40.09 -31.88
N GLN A 791 -42.05 40.97 -32.34
CA GLN A 791 -42.38 42.13 -33.19
C GLN A 791 -43.07 41.72 -34.49
N ASN A 792 -42.58 40.66 -35.15
CA ASN A 792 -43.18 40.16 -36.39
C ASN A 792 -44.55 39.50 -36.15
N ARG A 793 -44.76 38.79 -35.03
CA ARG A 793 -46.08 38.31 -34.61
C ARG A 793 -47.06 39.47 -34.35
N PHE A 794 -46.61 40.54 -33.68
CA PHE A 794 -47.43 41.73 -33.43
C PHE A 794 -47.81 42.47 -34.72
N ARG A 795 -46.85 42.70 -35.63
CA ARG A 795 -47.08 43.27 -36.97
C ARG A 795 -48.12 42.46 -37.75
N ARG A 796 -48.01 41.12 -37.76
CA ARG A 796 -48.98 40.21 -38.41
C ARG A 796 -50.38 40.28 -37.78
N ARG A 797 -50.49 40.43 -36.45
CA ARG A 797 -51.77 40.64 -35.75
C ARG A 797 -52.41 41.99 -36.14
N ARG A 798 -51.63 43.08 -36.18
CA ARG A 798 -52.11 44.41 -36.60
C ARG A 798 -52.58 44.43 -38.06
N ALA A 799 -51.88 43.73 -38.95
CA ALA A 799 -52.28 43.59 -40.36
C ALA A 799 -53.60 42.80 -40.51
N ARG A 800 -53.74 41.65 -39.82
CA ARG A 800 -54.99 40.86 -39.80
C ARG A 800 -56.18 41.67 -39.28
N HIS A 801 -55.98 42.46 -38.24
CA HIS A 801 -57.06 43.29 -37.67
C HIS A 801 -57.53 44.37 -38.67
N ARG A 802 -56.60 45.07 -39.34
CA ARG A 802 -56.94 46.00 -40.44
C ARG A 802 -57.71 45.31 -41.57
N ALA A 803 -57.30 44.12 -41.99
CA ALA A 803 -57.99 43.36 -43.04
C ALA A 803 -59.42 43.00 -42.63
N ALA A 804 -59.64 42.59 -41.37
CA ALA A 804 -60.98 42.34 -40.84
C ALA A 804 -61.86 43.60 -40.87
N THR A 805 -61.33 44.76 -40.47
CA THR A 805 -62.05 46.05 -40.52
C THR A 805 -62.46 46.41 -41.96
N ILE A 806 -61.58 46.20 -42.94
CA ILE A 806 -61.86 46.45 -44.36
C ILE A 806 -62.95 45.51 -44.88
N LEU A 807 -62.88 44.21 -44.58
CA LEU A 807 -63.89 43.22 -44.96
C LEU A 807 -65.26 43.52 -44.33
N GLN A 808 -65.29 43.96 -43.06
CA GLN A 808 -66.52 44.39 -42.39
C GLN A 808 -67.12 45.65 -43.04
N ALA A 809 -66.30 46.62 -43.43
CA ALA A 809 -66.76 47.81 -44.14
C ALA A 809 -67.32 47.48 -45.54
N LEU A 810 -66.64 46.60 -46.29
CA LEU A 810 -67.11 46.12 -47.59
C LEU A 810 -68.41 45.32 -47.48
N GLY A 811 -68.52 44.43 -46.49
CA GLY A 811 -69.75 43.67 -46.22
C GLY A 811 -70.95 44.58 -45.91
N ARG A 812 -70.75 45.59 -45.03
CA ARG A 812 -71.77 46.62 -44.75
C ARG A 812 -72.19 47.39 -46.01
N LYS A 813 -71.23 47.78 -46.86
CA LYS A 813 -71.49 48.46 -48.14
C LYS A 813 -72.30 47.59 -49.11
N VAL A 814 -72.00 46.30 -49.21
CA VAL A 814 -72.73 45.35 -50.08
C VAL A 814 -74.14 45.08 -49.56
N LEU A 815 -74.33 44.93 -48.25
CA LEU A 815 -75.65 44.79 -47.64
C LEU A 815 -76.52 46.03 -47.86
N ALA A 816 -75.99 47.24 -47.58
CA ALA A 816 -76.71 48.49 -47.82
C ALA A 816 -77.07 48.67 -49.30
N LYS A 817 -76.15 48.38 -50.22
CA LYS A 817 -76.41 48.46 -51.66
C LYS A 817 -77.45 47.44 -52.12
N THR A 818 -77.37 46.17 -51.71
CA THR A 818 -78.33 45.15 -52.16
C THR A 818 -79.73 45.38 -51.58
N HIS A 819 -79.85 45.94 -50.38
CA HIS A 819 -81.13 46.41 -49.84
C HIS A 819 -81.72 47.56 -50.68
N PHE A 820 -80.92 48.59 -51.00
CA PHE A 820 -81.34 49.71 -51.83
C PHE A 820 -81.70 49.27 -53.26
N ASP A 821 -80.91 48.40 -53.89
CA ASP A 821 -81.17 47.88 -55.23
C ASP A 821 -82.42 46.99 -55.28
N ARG A 822 -82.77 46.27 -54.20
CA ARG A 822 -84.07 45.57 -54.07
C ARG A 822 -85.22 46.57 -54.03
N LEU A 823 -85.17 47.55 -53.13
CA LEU A 823 -86.18 48.62 -53.03
C LEU A 823 -86.39 49.33 -54.37
N LYS A 824 -85.30 49.72 -55.04
CA LYS A 824 -85.32 50.34 -56.36
C LYS A 824 -85.99 49.46 -57.42
N ARG A 825 -85.71 48.15 -57.45
CA ARG A 825 -86.38 47.20 -58.36
C ARG A 825 -87.88 47.10 -58.07
N SER A 826 -88.28 47.00 -56.81
CA SER A 826 -89.70 46.96 -56.42
C SER A 826 -90.45 48.23 -56.83
N VAL A 827 -89.87 49.41 -56.61
CA VAL A 827 -90.45 50.69 -57.05
C VAL A 827 -90.58 50.78 -58.57
N ILE A 828 -89.55 50.38 -59.32
CA ILE A 828 -89.59 50.36 -60.80
C ILE A 828 -90.63 49.36 -61.32
N TYR A 829 -90.78 48.20 -60.67
CA TYR A 829 -91.82 47.22 -61.01
C TYR A 829 -93.23 47.78 -60.75
N LEU A 830 -93.45 48.42 -59.61
CA LEU A 830 -94.72 49.08 -59.28
C LEU A 830 -95.06 50.17 -60.31
N GLN A 831 -94.11 51.05 -60.61
CA GLN A 831 -94.25 52.10 -61.62
C GLN A 831 -94.55 51.53 -63.01
N ARG A 832 -93.94 50.40 -63.39
CA ARG A 832 -94.27 49.70 -64.66
C ARG A 832 -95.70 49.17 -64.66
N ARG A 833 -96.18 48.54 -63.59
CA ARG A 833 -97.58 48.04 -63.53
C ARG A 833 -98.61 49.16 -63.54
N VAL A 834 -98.37 50.26 -62.82
CA VAL A 834 -99.26 51.44 -62.83
C VAL A 834 -99.35 52.02 -64.25
N ARG A 835 -98.21 52.27 -64.90
CA ARG A 835 -98.17 52.79 -66.28
C ARG A 835 -98.84 51.85 -67.28
N ALA A 836 -98.67 50.53 -67.13
CA ALA A 836 -99.33 49.54 -67.98
C ALA A 836 -100.86 49.55 -67.82
N LYS A 837 -101.37 49.63 -66.57
CA LYS A 837 -102.82 49.69 -66.31
C LYS A 837 -103.44 50.98 -66.88
N GLN A 838 -102.75 52.12 -66.75
CA GLN A 838 -103.15 53.39 -67.38
C GLN A 838 -103.21 53.28 -68.91
N LEU A 839 -102.24 52.59 -69.54
CA LEU A 839 -102.20 52.37 -70.98
C LEU A 839 -103.33 51.46 -71.48
N GLN A 840 -103.71 50.42 -70.71
CA GLN A 840 -104.88 49.59 -71.04
C GLN A 840 -106.19 50.38 -70.95
N GLN A 841 -106.37 51.20 -69.91
CA GLN A 841 -107.54 52.07 -69.76
C GLN A 841 -107.66 53.08 -70.92
N GLN A 842 -106.54 53.67 -71.37
CA GLN A 842 -106.52 54.54 -72.55
C GLN A 842 -106.77 53.82 -73.88
N GLN A 843 -106.52 52.51 -73.98
CA GLN A 843 -106.84 51.70 -75.16
C GLN A 843 -108.30 51.25 -75.19
N GLN A 844 -108.93 50.95 -74.04
CA GLN A 844 -110.35 50.62 -73.97
C GLN A 844 -111.24 51.82 -74.38
N HIS A 845 -110.86 53.06 -74.03
CA HIS A 845 -111.58 54.27 -74.45
C HIS A 845 -111.49 54.61 -75.96
N ARG A 846 -110.85 53.79 -76.79
CA ARG A 846 -110.67 54.02 -78.24
C ARG A 846 -111.33 52.97 -79.16
N ARG A 847 -112.25 52.14 -78.64
CA ARG A 847 -113.06 51.21 -79.44
C ARG A 847 -114.55 51.37 -79.11
N THR A 848 -115.38 51.32 -80.16
CA THR A 848 -116.84 51.58 -80.16
C THR A 848 -117.20 53.04 -79.80
N PRO A 849 -118.14 53.69 -80.52
CA PRO A 849 -119.56 53.33 -80.40
C PRO A 849 -120.31 53.19 -81.75
N LEU A 850 -121.02 52.07 -81.91
CA LEU A 850 -122.14 51.76 -82.82
C LEU A 850 -122.33 50.24 -82.81
N ARG A 851 -123.51 49.61 -82.73
CA ARG A 851 -124.82 49.84 -82.07
C ARG A 851 -125.61 48.53 -82.29
N LEU A 852 -126.63 48.22 -81.47
CA LEU A 852 -127.55 47.07 -81.60
C LEU A 852 -126.85 45.74 -81.19
N GLU A 853 -127.44 44.77 -80.49
CA GLU A 853 -128.68 44.67 -79.68
C GLU A 853 -128.58 43.35 -78.85
N LEU A 854 -129.33 43.03 -77.78
CA LEU A 854 -130.61 43.53 -77.22
C LEU A 854 -130.49 43.76 -75.68
N GLU A 855 -131.63 43.77 -74.98
CA GLU A 855 -131.95 43.36 -73.59
C GLU A 855 -130.84 42.78 -72.66
N GLY A 856 -130.85 42.99 -71.33
CA GLY A 856 -131.79 43.72 -70.46
C GLY A 856 -131.62 43.35 -68.95
N SER A 857 -132.27 44.11 -68.04
CA SER A 857 -132.31 43.97 -66.55
C SER A 857 -130.96 44.10 -65.78
N ASP A 858 -130.82 44.93 -64.74
CA ASP A 858 -131.37 44.91 -63.35
C ASP A 858 -130.66 43.83 -62.48
N ASP A 859 -130.33 43.95 -61.18
CA ASP A 859 -130.16 45.07 -60.22
C ASP A 859 -129.36 44.54 -59.00
N ASP A 860 -128.64 45.40 -58.24
CA ASP A 860 -128.13 45.21 -56.86
C ASP A 860 -127.31 43.89 -56.57
N ASP A 861 -126.90 43.45 -55.36
CA ASP A 861 -126.41 44.12 -54.14
C ASP A 861 -125.34 43.23 -53.42
N ASP A 862 -124.70 43.76 -52.36
CA ASP A 862 -124.13 43.05 -51.19
C ASP A 862 -122.96 42.02 -51.34
N ASP A 863 -122.64 41.35 -50.22
CA ASP A 863 -121.35 40.79 -49.77
C ASP A 863 -121.16 39.25 -49.96
N ASP A 864 -120.00 38.78 -49.49
CA ASP A 864 -119.73 37.47 -48.84
C ASP A 864 -119.03 36.27 -49.54
N GLU A 865 -118.37 35.50 -48.65
CA GLU A 865 -117.75 34.16 -48.66
C GLU A 865 -116.96 33.56 -49.87
N ASP A 866 -115.69 33.29 -49.56
CA ASP A 866 -114.96 32.00 -49.60
C ASP A 866 -115.02 30.96 -50.77
N ALA A 867 -113.90 30.23 -50.91
CA ALA A 867 -113.73 28.91 -51.54
C ALA A 867 -114.37 28.61 -52.94
N TRP A 868 -113.63 28.64 -54.06
CA TRP A 868 -112.57 27.69 -54.51
C TRP A 868 -113.00 27.00 -55.83
N LEU A 869 -112.15 26.92 -56.87
CA LEU A 869 -111.85 25.66 -57.61
C LEU A 869 -110.90 25.79 -58.84
N ALA A 870 -110.15 24.70 -59.05
CA ALA A 870 -109.65 24.12 -60.32
C ALA A 870 -109.06 25.01 -61.46
N ASN A 871 -107.73 24.92 -61.65
CA ASN A 871 -107.10 23.93 -62.57
C ASN A 871 -105.55 24.06 -62.49
N VAL A 872 -104.71 23.08 -62.08
CA VAL A 872 -104.54 21.65 -62.47
C VAL A 872 -103.79 21.54 -63.82
N PRO A 873 -102.73 20.68 -63.97
CA PRO A 873 -102.45 19.46 -63.19
C PRO A 873 -101.17 19.41 -62.32
N ARG A 874 -101.16 18.41 -61.44
CA ARG A 874 -99.97 17.79 -60.83
C ARG A 874 -99.54 16.58 -61.66
N GLU A 875 -98.30 16.14 -61.52
CA GLU A 875 -97.98 14.71 -61.54
C GLU A 875 -96.84 14.40 -60.56
N SER A 876 -96.66 13.13 -60.16
CA SER A 876 -95.96 12.79 -58.90
C SER A 876 -95.11 11.50 -58.95
N TYR A 877 -93.95 11.56 -58.29
CA TYR A 877 -93.10 10.45 -57.78
C TYR A 877 -92.32 9.51 -58.72
N SER A 878 -91.02 9.37 -58.37
CA SER A 878 -90.12 8.20 -58.47
C SER A 878 -89.68 7.62 -59.83
N ALA A 879 -88.37 7.67 -60.08
CA ALA A 879 -87.58 6.70 -60.86
C ALA A 879 -86.10 6.71 -60.38
N LEU A 880 -85.27 5.76 -60.86
CA LEU A 880 -83.93 5.43 -60.33
C LEU A 880 -82.74 5.86 -61.23
N SER A 881 -81.57 5.91 -60.60
CA SER A 881 -80.15 5.82 -61.07
C SER A 881 -79.84 4.86 -62.24
N PRO A 882 -78.58 4.76 -62.79
CA PRO A 882 -77.47 5.74 -63.02
C PRO A 882 -76.67 5.51 -64.38
N ILE A 883 -75.43 6.08 -64.51
CA ILE A 883 -74.30 5.65 -65.41
C ILE A 883 -74.45 6.01 -66.93
N SER A 884 -73.44 6.17 -67.83
CA SER A 884 -72.01 5.75 -67.94
C SER A 884 -71.03 6.76 -68.66
N SER A 885 -69.71 6.43 -68.64
CA SER A 885 -68.66 6.48 -69.72
C SER A 885 -68.29 7.72 -70.58
N SER A 886 -66.98 8.08 -70.53
CA SER A 886 -65.93 7.96 -71.59
C SER A 886 -66.29 7.68 -73.07
N ASP A 887 -65.48 8.02 -74.10
CA ASP A 887 -64.16 8.71 -74.22
C ASP A 887 -63.98 9.28 -75.68
N ASP A 888 -62.74 9.60 -76.09
CA ASP A 888 -62.19 9.87 -77.46
C ASP A 888 -61.94 11.35 -77.88
N ASP A 889 -61.09 11.52 -78.91
CA ASP A 889 -59.90 12.39 -78.82
C ASP A 889 -59.68 13.41 -79.99
N GLU A 890 -58.68 14.29 -79.83
CA GLU A 890 -58.01 15.21 -80.79
C GLU A 890 -58.82 16.07 -81.81
N ASP A 891 -58.65 17.39 -81.75
CA ASP A 891 -57.78 18.12 -82.74
C ASP A 891 -57.33 19.50 -82.19
N VAL A 892 -56.33 20.13 -82.81
CA VAL A 892 -55.57 21.30 -82.31
C VAL A 892 -55.36 22.36 -83.39
N VAL A 893 -55.54 23.67 -83.10
CA VAL A 893 -54.68 24.73 -83.70
C VAL A 893 -54.73 26.14 -83.04
N ARG A 894 -53.51 26.68 -82.78
CA ARG A 894 -53.02 28.09 -82.71
C ARG A 894 -53.30 29.09 -81.54
N MET A 895 -52.14 29.51 -80.99
CA MET A 895 -51.65 30.90 -80.80
C MET A 895 -51.87 31.68 -79.47
N THR A 896 -51.04 31.32 -78.48
CA THR A 896 -49.98 32.18 -77.84
C THR A 896 -50.29 33.64 -77.47
N TYR A 897 -50.01 34.12 -76.24
CA TYR A 897 -48.64 34.50 -75.83
C TYR A 897 -48.40 34.63 -74.29
N VAL A 898 -47.40 33.89 -73.78
CA VAL A 898 -46.34 34.27 -72.79
C VAL A 898 -46.62 34.56 -71.27
N ALA A 899 -45.72 33.97 -70.45
CA ALA A 899 -45.23 34.33 -69.09
C ALA A 899 -46.07 34.06 -67.80
N ALA A 900 -45.76 32.94 -67.11
CA ALA A 900 -45.00 32.92 -65.82
C ALA A 900 -45.02 31.52 -65.14
N PRO A 901 -43.88 30.95 -64.70
CA PRO A 901 -43.84 29.65 -64.00
C PRO A 901 -43.86 29.75 -62.46
N LEU A 902 -44.34 28.70 -61.79
CA LEU A 902 -44.38 28.56 -60.32
C LEU A 902 -43.60 27.32 -59.82
N HIS A 903 -43.05 27.46 -58.61
CA HIS A 903 -42.71 26.44 -57.60
C HIS A 903 -42.42 24.97 -57.98
N GLN A 904 -41.37 24.43 -57.35
CA GLN A 904 -41.44 23.08 -56.76
C GLN A 904 -40.80 23.02 -55.35
N THR A 905 -40.95 21.89 -54.67
CA THR A 905 -40.76 21.71 -53.22
C THR A 905 -39.52 20.86 -52.88
N ALA A 906 -39.18 20.76 -51.59
CA ALA A 906 -37.87 20.30 -51.12
C ALA A 906 -37.89 18.99 -50.33
N ARG A 907 -36.73 18.33 -50.22
CA ARG A 907 -36.35 17.49 -49.08
C ARG A 907 -34.85 17.56 -48.77
N SER A 908 -34.53 17.11 -47.55
CA SER A 908 -33.24 16.86 -46.87
C SER A 908 -32.08 16.32 -47.73
N SER A 909 -30.79 16.49 -47.38
CA SER A 909 -30.13 17.30 -46.31
C SER A 909 -28.60 17.14 -46.32
N GLY A 910 -27.86 18.15 -45.83
CA GLY A 910 -26.66 17.90 -45.00
C GLY A 910 -25.28 18.38 -45.52
N ILE A 911 -24.51 18.95 -44.56
CA ILE A 911 -23.04 19.15 -44.54
C ILE A 911 -22.47 20.20 -45.52
N TYR A 912 -21.58 21.06 -44.98
CA TYR A 912 -21.02 22.22 -45.66
C TYR A 912 -19.65 22.59 -45.07
N ARG A 913 -18.54 22.33 -45.79
CA ARG A 913 -17.21 22.98 -45.69
C ARG A 913 -16.35 22.42 -46.85
N SER A 914 -15.94 23.15 -47.89
CA SER A 914 -15.26 24.45 -48.02
C SER A 914 -13.73 24.31 -48.13
N THR A 915 -13.22 24.42 -49.36
CA THR A 915 -11.88 25.01 -49.60
C THR A 915 -11.87 25.83 -50.89
N VAL A 916 -11.01 26.84 -50.90
CA VAL A 916 -10.79 27.85 -51.93
C VAL A 916 -10.32 27.22 -53.25
N LYS A 917 -10.80 27.73 -54.40
CA LYS A 917 -10.08 27.60 -55.68
C LYS A 917 -9.02 28.70 -55.78
N GLN A 918 -7.75 28.32 -55.93
CA GLN A 918 -6.77 29.16 -56.63
C GLN A 918 -6.93 28.99 -58.16
N LEU A 919 -6.27 29.84 -58.94
CA LEU A 919 -6.46 29.99 -60.38
C LEU A 919 -5.30 29.41 -61.20
N GLN A 920 -5.65 28.81 -62.34
CA GLN A 920 -4.83 28.65 -63.56
C GLN A 920 -3.60 27.70 -63.50
N PRO A 921 -3.02 27.27 -64.66
CA PRO A 921 -3.68 26.95 -65.94
C PRO A 921 -3.14 25.68 -66.69
N ILE A 922 -3.94 25.19 -67.65
CA ILE A 922 -3.54 24.62 -68.97
C ILE A 922 -2.44 23.51 -69.05
N ARG A 923 -2.84 22.27 -69.38
CA ARG A 923 -2.56 21.59 -70.70
C ARG A 923 -3.35 20.28 -70.89
N LYS A 924 -3.13 19.57 -72.01
CA LYS A 924 -3.98 18.49 -72.58
C LYS A 924 -3.52 17.06 -72.17
N GLY A 925 -4.40 16.06 -72.31
CA GLY A 925 -4.14 14.61 -72.12
C GLY A 925 -3.50 13.92 -73.35
N PRO A 926 -3.74 12.61 -73.64
CA PRO A 926 -4.90 11.76 -73.29
C PRO A 926 -4.58 10.38 -72.64
N ALA A 927 -5.56 9.46 -72.63
CA ALA A 927 -5.53 8.05 -72.16
C ALA A 927 -5.15 7.06 -73.33
N PRO A 928 -5.42 5.71 -73.36
CA PRO A 928 -6.12 4.75 -72.47
C PRO A 928 -5.17 3.61 -71.96
N ILE A 929 -5.48 2.37 -71.50
CA ILE A 929 -6.49 1.29 -71.70
C ILE A 929 -6.56 0.48 -70.36
N ALA A 930 -7.71 0.17 -69.72
CA ALA A 930 -8.66 -0.96 -69.89
C ALA A 930 -8.05 -2.38 -69.56
N GLU A 931 -8.73 -3.41 -69.04
CA GLU A 931 -10.17 -3.78 -69.00
C GLU A 931 -10.61 -4.55 -67.70
N LEU A 932 -11.90 -4.41 -67.33
CA LEU A 932 -12.96 -5.41 -66.98
C LEU A 932 -12.66 -6.64 -66.04
N SER A 933 -13.59 -7.29 -65.31
CA SER A 933 -14.99 -7.13 -64.78
C SER A 933 -15.41 -8.49 -64.09
N PRO A 934 -16.68 -8.91 -63.81
CA PRO A 934 -17.99 -8.24 -63.57
C PRO A 934 -18.88 -8.78 -62.37
N ARG A 935 -19.83 -7.95 -61.88
CA ARG A 935 -21.28 -8.28 -61.51
C ARG A 935 -21.65 -9.23 -60.32
N VAL A 936 -22.88 -9.26 -59.75
CA VAL A 936 -23.93 -8.23 -59.43
C VAL A 936 -25.03 -8.79 -58.44
N HIS A 937 -25.76 -7.88 -57.78
CA HIS A 937 -26.95 -7.92 -56.85
C HIS A 937 -28.20 -8.85 -57.15
N PRO A 938 -29.43 -8.78 -56.51
CA PRO A 938 -29.96 -8.16 -55.23
C PRO A 938 -30.90 -9.07 -54.28
N PRO A 939 -32.22 -8.83 -53.93
CA PRO A 939 -32.70 -8.34 -52.59
C PRO A 939 -33.82 -9.16 -51.77
N PRO A 940 -34.95 -8.66 -51.14
CA PRO A 940 -35.22 -8.90 -49.67
C PRO A 940 -36.69 -9.13 -49.09
N HIS A 941 -36.84 -9.34 -47.76
CA HIS A 941 -38.04 -9.11 -46.85
C HIS A 941 -39.35 -9.96 -47.09
N PRO A 942 -40.48 -9.95 -46.29
CA PRO A 942 -41.07 -9.01 -45.28
C PRO A 942 -41.71 -9.63 -43.96
N VAL A 943 -42.87 -9.12 -43.42
CA VAL A 943 -43.40 -9.34 -42.03
C VAL A 943 -44.97 -9.17 -41.87
N SER A 944 -45.62 -9.77 -40.84
CA SER A 944 -46.81 -9.28 -40.00
C SER A 944 -48.14 -10.17 -39.89
N PRO A 945 -49.25 -9.81 -39.15
CA PRO A 945 -50.01 -10.67 -38.17
C PRO A 945 -51.55 -10.79 -38.52
N PRO A 946 -52.63 -10.89 -37.65
CA PRO A 946 -52.90 -11.05 -36.18
C PRO A 946 -53.88 -12.25 -35.86
N ASP A 947 -54.82 -12.40 -34.89
CA ASP A 947 -55.43 -11.67 -33.72
C ASP A 947 -56.14 -12.68 -32.72
N GLY A 948 -56.95 -12.25 -31.72
CA GLY A 948 -57.86 -13.11 -30.89
C GLY A 948 -58.21 -12.63 -29.45
N ARG A 949 -59.42 -12.95 -28.91
CA ARG A 949 -59.97 -12.53 -27.56
C ARG A 949 -60.71 -13.70 -26.83
N HIS A 950 -61.00 -13.76 -25.51
CA HIS A 950 -61.96 -12.96 -24.70
C HIS A 950 -61.98 -13.27 -23.16
N THR A 951 -62.45 -12.30 -22.33
CA THR A 951 -63.14 -12.27 -20.97
C THR A 951 -63.34 -13.54 -20.07
N THR A 952 -63.52 -13.53 -18.72
CA THR A 952 -64.39 -12.74 -17.77
C THR A 952 -63.86 -12.62 -16.28
N SER A 953 -64.71 -12.19 -15.31
CA SER A 953 -64.49 -11.89 -13.86
C SER A 953 -64.70 -13.11 -12.88
N SER A 954 -64.74 -13.08 -11.52
CA SER A 954 -64.92 -12.06 -10.44
C SER A 954 -64.55 -12.60 -9.02
N SER A 955 -64.31 -11.70 -8.01
CA SER A 955 -64.50 -11.81 -6.51
C SER A 955 -64.15 -13.11 -5.72
N GLY A 956 -63.64 -13.09 -4.46
CA GLY A 956 -63.27 -12.02 -3.52
C GLY A 956 -63.18 -12.50 -2.03
N SER A 957 -62.70 -11.65 -1.11
CA SER A 957 -62.58 -11.83 0.37
C SER A 957 -61.24 -12.37 0.95
N ARG A 958 -61.11 -12.31 2.29
CA ARG A 958 -59.87 -12.32 3.12
C ARG A 958 -59.66 -13.68 3.83
N ARG A 959 -58.45 -14.11 4.25
CA ARG A 959 -57.55 -13.48 5.25
C ARG A 959 -56.07 -13.96 5.13
N THR A 960 -55.20 -13.37 5.93
CA THR A 960 -53.72 -13.40 5.91
C THR A 960 -53.02 -14.71 6.31
N THR A 961 -51.99 -15.10 5.54
CA THR A 961 -50.71 -15.68 6.05
C THR A 961 -49.55 -15.50 5.04
N MET A 962 -48.34 -15.83 5.48
CA MET A 962 -47.01 -15.74 4.83
C MET A 962 -46.94 -15.71 3.28
N ARG A 963 -46.06 -14.84 2.75
CA ARG A 963 -45.59 -14.89 1.36
C ARG A 963 -44.61 -16.05 1.16
N ARG A 964 -45.00 -17.06 0.39
CA ARG A 964 -44.03 -17.84 -0.41
C ARG A 964 -43.60 -17.01 -1.63
N THR A 965 -42.31 -16.98 -1.93
CA THR A 965 -41.76 -16.51 -3.22
C THR A 965 -40.96 -17.64 -3.84
N THR A 966 -41.60 -18.41 -4.72
CA THR A 966 -40.94 -19.38 -5.58
C THR A 966 -40.03 -18.67 -6.57
N PHE A 967 -38.71 -18.83 -6.42
CA PHE A 967 -37.76 -18.34 -7.41
C PHE A 967 -37.70 -19.27 -8.62
N ALA A 968 -37.95 -18.72 -9.80
CA ALA A 968 -37.62 -19.40 -11.05
C ALA A 968 -36.10 -19.29 -11.30
N LEU A 969 -35.48 -20.38 -11.74
CA LEU A 969 -34.06 -20.40 -12.13
C LEU A 969 -33.79 -19.35 -13.23
N ARG A 970 -32.70 -18.60 -13.10
CA ARG A 970 -32.35 -17.54 -14.05
C ARG A 970 -32.00 -18.14 -15.43
N LYS A 971 -32.72 -17.73 -16.47
CA LYS A 971 -32.34 -17.98 -17.88
C LYS A 971 -30.89 -17.50 -18.13
N LEU A 972 -30.12 -18.33 -18.86
CA LEU A 972 -28.70 -18.09 -19.14
C LEU A 972 -28.45 -16.81 -19.95
N SER A 973 -27.92 -15.77 -19.30
CA SER A 973 -27.36 -14.60 -19.96
C SER A 973 -25.98 -14.93 -20.57
N VAL A 974 -25.80 -14.71 -21.88
CA VAL A 974 -24.49 -14.82 -22.51
C VAL A 974 -23.55 -13.76 -21.94
N LEU A 975 -22.37 -14.19 -21.51
CA LEU A 975 -21.36 -13.34 -20.89
C LEU A 975 -20.64 -12.55 -22.01
N GLU A 976 -20.54 -11.22 -21.86
CA GLU A 976 -19.86 -10.34 -22.81
C GLU A 976 -18.38 -10.72 -23.01
N THR A 977 -17.87 -10.60 -24.24
CA THR A 977 -16.49 -11.00 -24.61
C THR A 977 -15.41 -10.25 -23.84
N ALA A 978 -15.66 -9.01 -23.39
CA ALA A 978 -14.74 -8.23 -22.56
C ALA A 978 -14.52 -8.82 -21.14
N LYS A 979 -15.32 -9.83 -20.76
CA LYS A 979 -15.24 -10.56 -19.48
C LYS A 979 -14.84 -12.03 -19.67
N TRP A 980 -14.37 -12.40 -20.86
CA TRP A 980 -13.81 -13.74 -21.12
C TRP A 980 -12.33 -13.76 -20.75
N LYS A 981 -11.86 -14.93 -20.31
CA LYS A 981 -10.44 -15.17 -19.98
C LYS A 981 -9.61 -15.21 -21.26
N GLN A 982 -8.40 -14.63 -21.26
CA GLN A 982 -7.60 -14.65 -22.47
C GLN A 982 -7.05 -16.07 -22.72
N ASP A 983 -6.87 -16.42 -23.99
CA ASP A 983 -6.26 -17.70 -24.38
C ASP A 983 -4.81 -17.83 -23.91
N GLN A 984 -4.15 -16.68 -23.66
CA GLN A 984 -2.80 -16.56 -23.10
C GLN A 984 -2.73 -17.10 -21.67
N ASP A 985 -3.75 -16.82 -20.85
CA ASP A 985 -3.86 -17.21 -19.44
C ASP A 985 -4.29 -18.69 -19.27
N SER A 986 -4.43 -19.42 -20.38
CA SER A 986 -5.18 -20.68 -20.46
C SER A 986 -4.37 -21.77 -21.16
N PHE A 987 -3.47 -22.43 -20.41
CA PHE A 987 -2.61 -23.51 -20.92
C PHE A 987 -3.29 -24.89 -20.93
N ALA A 988 -4.39 -25.07 -20.19
CA ALA A 988 -5.14 -26.33 -20.09
C ALA A 988 -6.65 -26.09 -19.98
N CYS A 989 -7.45 -27.10 -20.35
CA CYS A 989 -8.91 -27.04 -20.32
C CYS A 989 -9.44 -26.90 -18.87
N TYR A 990 -10.19 -25.83 -18.59
CA TYR A 990 -10.76 -25.53 -17.27
C TYR A 990 -11.54 -26.70 -16.64
N GLN A 991 -12.24 -27.53 -17.43
CA GLN A 991 -13.07 -28.62 -16.89
C GLN A 991 -12.35 -29.98 -16.77
N CYS A 992 -11.22 -30.23 -17.46
CA CYS A 992 -10.52 -31.53 -17.38
C CYS A 992 -9.01 -31.46 -17.17
N ASN A 993 -8.47 -30.25 -17.00
CA ASN A 993 -7.06 -29.90 -16.78
C ASN A 993 -6.05 -30.50 -17.78
N LYS A 994 -6.51 -30.95 -18.96
CA LYS A 994 -5.62 -31.43 -20.04
C LYS A 994 -5.09 -30.24 -20.85
N ARG A 995 -3.75 -30.15 -20.98
CA ARG A 995 -3.06 -29.12 -21.78
C ARG A 995 -3.63 -29.01 -23.19
N PHE A 996 -3.81 -27.77 -23.66
CA PHE A 996 -4.18 -27.48 -25.04
C PHE A 996 -3.02 -27.79 -26.00
N THR A 997 -3.32 -28.24 -27.21
CA THR A 997 -2.35 -28.61 -28.26
C THR A 997 -2.95 -28.32 -29.64
N LEU A 998 -2.19 -28.50 -30.72
CA LEU A 998 -2.70 -28.37 -32.10
C LEU A 998 -3.97 -29.23 -32.35
N PHE A 999 -4.06 -30.39 -31.69
CA PHE A 999 -5.20 -31.32 -31.76
C PHE A 999 -6.24 -31.11 -30.65
N ARG A 1000 -5.90 -30.45 -29.53
CA ARG A 1000 -6.83 -30.04 -28.47
C ARG A 1000 -6.98 -28.52 -28.48
N ARG A 1001 -7.92 -28.03 -29.30
CA ARG A 1001 -8.20 -26.59 -29.49
C ARG A 1001 -8.87 -25.96 -28.26
N ARG A 1002 -8.71 -24.63 -28.15
CA ARG A 1002 -9.32 -23.76 -27.13
C ARG A 1002 -10.71 -23.30 -27.56
N HIS A 1003 -11.63 -23.20 -26.61
CA HIS A 1003 -12.96 -22.62 -26.80
C HIS A 1003 -13.43 -21.95 -25.50
N HIS A 1004 -13.95 -20.73 -25.56
CA HIS A 1004 -14.57 -20.09 -24.40
C HIS A 1004 -15.99 -20.59 -24.13
N CYS A 1005 -16.32 -20.85 -22.87
CA CYS A 1005 -17.70 -21.03 -22.43
C CYS A 1005 -18.44 -19.68 -22.47
N ARG A 1006 -19.50 -19.58 -23.28
CA ARG A 1006 -20.32 -18.36 -23.42
C ARG A 1006 -21.10 -17.97 -22.15
N VAL A 1007 -21.06 -18.79 -21.09
CA VAL A 1007 -21.79 -18.59 -19.81
C VAL A 1007 -20.86 -18.23 -18.65
N CYS A 1008 -19.58 -18.63 -18.67
CA CYS A 1008 -18.64 -18.36 -17.57
C CYS A 1008 -17.27 -17.81 -18.01
N GLY A 1009 -17.05 -17.53 -19.29
CA GLY A 1009 -15.83 -16.90 -19.82
C GLY A 1009 -14.56 -17.78 -19.83
N GLU A 1010 -14.58 -18.92 -19.13
CA GLU A 1010 -13.46 -19.86 -19.00
C GLU A 1010 -13.18 -20.67 -20.27
N VAL A 1011 -11.92 -21.10 -20.44
CA VAL A 1011 -11.43 -21.77 -21.64
C VAL A 1011 -11.42 -23.29 -21.49
N ILE A 1012 -12.13 -23.97 -22.37
CA ILE A 1012 -12.38 -25.43 -22.37
C ILE A 1012 -11.96 -26.05 -23.70
N CYS A 1013 -11.69 -27.36 -23.70
CA CYS A 1013 -11.50 -28.13 -24.93
C CYS A 1013 -12.81 -28.71 -25.44
N ASP A 1014 -12.84 -29.07 -26.73
CA ASP A 1014 -14.03 -29.56 -27.43
C ASP A 1014 -14.79 -30.67 -26.66
N SER A 1015 -14.07 -31.71 -26.20
CA SER A 1015 -14.59 -32.83 -25.39
C SER A 1015 -15.01 -32.49 -23.95
N CYS A 1016 -14.99 -31.21 -23.55
CA CYS A 1016 -15.57 -30.69 -22.31
C CYS A 1016 -16.51 -29.51 -22.57
N SER A 1017 -16.96 -29.38 -23.82
CA SER A 1017 -17.91 -28.37 -24.25
C SER A 1017 -19.11 -29.03 -24.93
N THR A 1018 -20.24 -28.34 -24.94
CA THR A 1018 -21.37 -28.68 -25.79
C THR A 1018 -21.98 -27.40 -26.35
N PHE A 1019 -22.94 -27.54 -27.26
CA PHE A 1019 -23.73 -26.44 -27.78
C PHE A 1019 -25.12 -26.46 -27.17
N VAL A 1020 -25.55 -25.32 -26.62
CA VAL A 1020 -26.91 -25.10 -26.13
C VAL A 1020 -27.58 -24.09 -27.05
N GLY A 1021 -28.81 -24.40 -27.49
CA GLY A 1021 -29.62 -23.48 -28.28
C GLY A 1021 -30.31 -22.47 -27.37
N LEU A 1022 -30.16 -21.18 -27.66
CA LEU A 1022 -30.95 -20.12 -27.04
C LEU A 1022 -32.19 -19.81 -27.90
N GLU A 1023 -33.27 -19.37 -27.26
CA GLU A 1023 -34.46 -18.92 -27.98
C GLU A 1023 -34.11 -17.77 -28.93
N LYS A 1024 -34.43 -17.94 -30.22
CA LYS A 1024 -34.13 -17.02 -31.33
C LYS A 1024 -32.65 -16.91 -31.72
N GLN A 1025 -32.17 -18.00 -32.32
CA GLN A 1025 -31.06 -18.04 -33.29
C GLN A 1025 -29.63 -17.71 -32.80
N GLN A 1026 -29.07 -18.57 -31.94
CA GLN A 1026 -27.81 -19.28 -32.26
C GLN A 1026 -27.51 -20.39 -31.24
N ASN A 1027 -26.79 -21.42 -31.68
CA ASN A 1027 -26.23 -22.44 -30.80
C ASN A 1027 -24.94 -21.90 -30.17
N VAL A 1028 -24.95 -21.64 -28.86
CA VAL A 1028 -23.79 -21.11 -28.13
C VAL A 1028 -23.00 -22.24 -27.47
N ARG A 1029 -21.67 -22.17 -27.55
CA ARG A 1029 -20.78 -23.17 -26.94
C ARG A 1029 -20.58 -22.89 -25.45
N VAL A 1030 -20.89 -23.87 -24.61
CA VAL A 1030 -20.77 -23.80 -23.15
C VAL A 1030 -19.96 -24.99 -22.62
N CYS A 1031 -19.43 -24.90 -21.40
CA CYS A 1031 -18.86 -26.09 -20.75
C CYS A 1031 -19.98 -27.06 -20.38
N VAL A 1032 -19.66 -28.36 -20.30
CA VAL A 1032 -20.67 -29.39 -19.98
C VAL A 1032 -21.34 -29.10 -18.64
N LEU A 1033 -20.60 -28.50 -17.69
CA LEU A 1033 -21.10 -28.08 -16.38
C LEU A 1033 -22.14 -26.93 -16.46
N CYS A 1034 -21.95 -25.96 -17.36
CA CYS A 1034 -22.94 -24.90 -17.60
C CYS A 1034 -24.15 -25.39 -18.41
N SER A 1035 -24.01 -26.43 -19.24
CA SER A 1035 -25.18 -27.05 -19.89
C SER A 1035 -26.02 -27.90 -18.94
N THR A 1036 -25.41 -28.61 -17.97
CA THR A 1036 -26.16 -29.40 -16.98
C THR A 1036 -27.01 -28.54 -16.04
N LEU A 1037 -26.65 -27.26 -15.86
CA LEU A 1037 -27.44 -26.27 -15.12
C LEU A 1037 -28.63 -25.70 -15.95
N ASN A 1038 -28.99 -26.32 -17.08
CA ASN A 1038 -30.01 -25.83 -18.02
C ASN A 1038 -30.83 -26.98 -18.67
N VAL A 1039 -31.05 -28.09 -17.95
CA VAL A 1039 -31.75 -29.28 -18.47
C VAL A 1039 -33.09 -29.51 -17.75
N GLU A 1040 -34.01 -28.54 -17.85
CA GLU A 1040 -35.38 -28.72 -17.34
C GLU A 1040 -36.45 -27.90 -18.10
N GLU A 1041 -36.34 -27.83 -19.44
CA GLU A 1041 -37.39 -27.21 -20.29
C GLU A 1041 -37.60 -27.99 -21.60
N ARG A 1042 -37.58 -29.33 -21.53
CA ARG A 1042 -37.96 -30.25 -22.62
C ARG A 1042 -38.65 -31.52 -22.12
N ALA A 1043 -39.98 -31.46 -21.99
CA ALA A 1043 -40.86 -32.63 -22.00
C ALA A 1043 -41.78 -32.56 -23.25
N PRO A 1044 -42.23 -33.69 -23.81
CA PRO A 1044 -42.94 -33.73 -25.10
C PRO A 1044 -44.43 -33.35 -25.01
N THR A 1045 -45.05 -33.22 -26.18
CA THR A 1045 -46.44 -32.80 -26.39
C THR A 1045 -47.50 -33.81 -25.94
N ASN A 1046 -48.59 -33.29 -25.36
CA ASN A 1046 -49.96 -33.82 -25.33
C ASN A 1046 -50.17 -35.33 -25.05
N ILE A 1047 -50.72 -35.67 -23.87
CA ILE A 1047 -52.01 -36.39 -23.72
C ILE A 1047 -52.47 -36.33 -22.23
N THR A 1048 -53.71 -36.75 -21.99
CA THR A 1048 -54.55 -36.59 -20.78
C THR A 1048 -53.91 -36.70 -19.41
N VAL A 1049 -54.47 -35.91 -18.49
CA VAL A 1049 -54.31 -35.97 -17.02
C VAL A 1049 -54.46 -37.41 -16.48
N MET A 1050 -53.48 -37.81 -15.67
CA MET A 1050 -53.71 -38.58 -14.45
C MET A 1050 -53.03 -37.87 -13.27
N SER A 1051 -53.47 -38.20 -12.06
CA SER A 1051 -53.16 -37.50 -10.81
C SER A 1051 -51.79 -37.83 -10.23
N ASP A 1052 -51.29 -36.91 -9.40
CA ASP A 1052 -50.41 -37.16 -8.26
C ASP A 1052 -49.17 -38.03 -8.51
N ASP A 1053 -48.28 -37.57 -9.38
CA ASP A 1053 -46.86 -37.88 -9.23
C ASP A 1053 -45.99 -36.64 -9.52
N VAL A 1054 -44.86 -36.56 -8.83
CA VAL A 1054 -44.02 -35.35 -8.71
C VAL A 1054 -42.69 -35.57 -9.44
N TRP A 1055 -41.82 -34.55 -9.57
CA TRP A 1055 -40.43 -34.85 -9.22
C TRP A 1055 -40.31 -34.68 -7.71
N PRO A 1056 -40.25 -35.77 -6.91
CA PRO A 1056 -40.37 -35.65 -5.48
C PRO A 1056 -39.16 -34.93 -4.89
N HIS A 1057 -39.32 -34.31 -3.72
CA HIS A 1057 -38.18 -33.91 -2.88
C HIS A 1057 -37.44 -35.15 -2.38
N ALA A 1058 -36.61 -35.73 -3.26
CA ALA A 1058 -35.68 -36.80 -2.98
C ALA A 1058 -34.31 -36.25 -2.55
N TRP A 1059 -34.04 -34.98 -2.86
CA TRP A 1059 -33.16 -34.15 -2.04
C TRP A 1059 -33.97 -33.55 -0.88
N PRO A 1060 -33.60 -33.80 0.39
CA PRO A 1060 -34.19 -33.07 1.51
C PRO A 1060 -33.81 -31.59 1.39
N GLU A 1061 -34.71 -30.68 1.77
CA GLU A 1061 -34.28 -29.32 2.09
C GLU A 1061 -33.20 -29.41 3.19
N PRO A 1062 -32.01 -28.80 3.00
CA PRO A 1062 -30.94 -28.93 3.97
C PRO A 1062 -31.38 -28.29 5.29
N PRO A 1063 -31.01 -28.88 6.44
CA PRO A 1063 -31.40 -28.35 7.74
C PRO A 1063 -30.90 -26.90 7.93
N TYR A 1064 -31.61 -26.18 8.79
CA TYR A 1064 -31.23 -24.87 9.28
C TYR A 1064 -30.71 -25.03 10.73
N PRO A 1065 -29.57 -24.40 11.10
CA PRO A 1065 -29.14 -24.32 12.48
C PRO A 1065 -30.21 -23.70 13.39
N HIS A 1066 -30.26 -24.10 14.65
CA HIS A 1066 -31.24 -23.60 15.63
C HIS A 1066 -31.10 -22.09 15.92
N ASP A 1067 -29.96 -21.51 15.56
CA ASP A 1067 -29.52 -20.12 15.74
C ASP A 1067 -29.50 -19.32 14.43
N GLU A 1068 -30.20 -19.77 13.37
CA GLU A 1068 -30.18 -19.20 12.01
C GLU A 1068 -30.30 -17.67 11.94
N ASP A 1069 -31.16 -17.03 12.73
CA ASP A 1069 -31.31 -15.57 12.74
C ASP A 1069 -30.03 -14.85 13.23
N ALA A 1070 -29.42 -15.35 14.31
CA ALA A 1070 -28.17 -14.80 14.84
C ALA A 1070 -26.99 -15.07 13.90
N ARG A 1071 -26.95 -16.28 13.33
CA ARG A 1071 -26.01 -16.70 12.30
C ARG A 1071 -26.06 -15.81 11.06
N LEU A 1072 -27.26 -15.51 10.55
CA LEU A 1072 -27.46 -14.63 9.40
C LEU A 1072 -27.11 -13.17 9.70
N LEU A 1073 -27.29 -12.70 10.95
CA LEU A 1073 -26.85 -11.36 11.36
C LEU A 1073 -25.32 -11.20 11.22
N ILE A 1074 -24.55 -12.20 11.66
CA ILE A 1074 -23.09 -12.25 11.48
C ILE A 1074 -22.71 -12.37 10.00
N VAL A 1075 -23.35 -13.28 9.25
CA VAL A 1075 -23.02 -13.50 7.82
C VAL A 1075 -23.27 -12.24 6.98
N ARG A 1076 -24.34 -11.48 7.25
CA ARG A 1076 -24.66 -10.22 6.56
C ARG A 1076 -23.65 -9.09 6.83
N GLN A 1077 -22.73 -9.26 7.78
CA GLN A 1077 -21.69 -8.29 8.16
C GLN A 1077 -20.29 -8.66 7.66
N LEU A 1078 -20.10 -9.86 7.10
CA LEU A 1078 -18.81 -10.29 6.54
C LEU A 1078 -18.49 -9.57 5.22
N PRO A 1079 -17.26 -9.04 5.01
CA PRO A 1079 -16.86 -8.40 3.76
C PRO A 1079 -16.48 -9.47 2.70
N LEU A 1080 -17.46 -10.27 2.27
CA LEU A 1080 -17.26 -11.48 1.45
C LEU A 1080 -16.38 -11.26 0.21
N GLN A 1081 -16.54 -10.13 -0.49
CA GLN A 1081 -15.74 -9.82 -1.68
C GLN A 1081 -14.25 -9.59 -1.33
N THR A 1082 -13.96 -8.80 -0.30
CA THR A 1082 -12.58 -8.59 0.19
C THR A 1082 -11.96 -9.90 0.67
N MET A 1083 -12.74 -10.77 1.31
CA MET A 1083 -12.28 -12.10 1.73
C MET A 1083 -11.96 -13.00 0.53
N MET A 1084 -12.73 -12.93 -0.56
CA MET A 1084 -12.47 -13.67 -1.81
C MET A 1084 -11.20 -13.21 -2.57
N GLU A 1085 -10.74 -11.98 -2.32
CA GLU A 1085 -9.54 -11.42 -2.93
C GLU A 1085 -8.27 -11.71 -2.09
N ALA A 1086 -8.41 -12.12 -0.82
CA ALA A 1086 -7.31 -12.37 0.10
C ALA A 1086 -6.61 -13.72 -0.14
N ARG A 1087 -5.32 -13.68 -0.53
CA ARG A 1087 -4.53 -14.88 -0.88
C ARG A 1087 -4.25 -15.83 0.31
N GLU A 1088 -4.37 -15.38 1.56
CA GLU A 1088 -4.04 -16.18 2.75
C GLU A 1088 -4.86 -17.48 2.87
N TRP A 1089 -6.15 -17.44 2.50
CA TRP A 1089 -7.04 -18.60 2.52
C TRP A 1089 -6.60 -19.76 1.61
N LEU A 1090 -5.81 -19.46 0.56
CA LEU A 1090 -5.33 -20.46 -0.39
C LEU A 1090 -4.34 -21.44 0.27
N GLY A 1091 -3.55 -21.00 1.25
CA GLY A 1091 -2.64 -21.86 2.00
C GLY A 1091 -3.38 -22.95 2.77
N LEU A 1092 -4.47 -22.57 3.45
CA LEU A 1092 -5.32 -23.47 4.22
C LEU A 1092 -6.07 -24.45 3.29
N CYS A 1093 -6.57 -23.98 2.14
CA CYS A 1093 -7.15 -24.85 1.12
C CYS A 1093 -6.13 -25.84 0.53
N ASN A 1094 -4.88 -25.42 0.29
CA ASN A 1094 -3.81 -26.31 -0.15
C ASN A 1094 -3.47 -27.36 0.91
N ALA A 1095 -3.38 -26.98 2.18
CA ALA A 1095 -3.07 -27.89 3.28
C ALA A 1095 -4.12 -29.03 3.39
N VAL A 1096 -5.41 -28.70 3.36
CA VAL A 1096 -6.48 -29.72 3.39
C VAL A 1096 -6.58 -30.52 2.10
N GLN A 1097 -6.33 -29.91 0.94
CA GLN A 1097 -6.25 -30.66 -0.31
C GLN A 1097 -5.11 -31.69 -0.27
N ALA A 1098 -3.93 -31.30 0.22
CA ALA A 1098 -2.74 -32.14 0.27
C ALA A 1098 -2.86 -33.27 1.29
N HIS A 1099 -3.37 -32.98 2.50
CA HIS A 1099 -3.62 -33.97 3.56
C HIS A 1099 -4.54 -35.09 3.05
N PHE A 1100 -5.71 -34.73 2.55
CA PHE A 1100 -6.64 -35.71 1.98
C PHE A 1100 -6.18 -36.23 0.61
N ARG A 1101 -5.29 -35.54 -0.11
CA ARG A 1101 -5.00 -35.78 -1.55
C ARG A 1101 -6.29 -35.68 -2.42
N ALA A 1102 -7.19 -34.76 -2.07
CA ALA A 1102 -8.51 -34.64 -2.66
C ALA A 1102 -8.51 -33.85 -3.99
N SER A 1103 -9.47 -34.13 -4.89
CA SER A 1103 -9.57 -33.42 -6.18
C SER A 1103 -9.88 -31.92 -6.03
N VAL A 1104 -10.59 -31.54 -4.96
CA VAL A 1104 -11.08 -30.20 -4.67
C VAL A 1104 -10.97 -29.93 -3.17
N ALA A 1105 -10.58 -28.71 -2.81
CA ALA A 1105 -10.67 -28.15 -1.46
C ALA A 1105 -11.22 -26.71 -1.54
N TYR A 1106 -11.96 -26.26 -0.52
CA TYR A 1106 -12.44 -24.88 -0.46
C TYR A 1106 -12.79 -24.43 0.97
N ILE A 1107 -12.87 -23.11 1.13
CA ILE A 1107 -13.43 -22.42 2.29
C ILE A 1107 -14.66 -21.64 1.81
N SER A 1108 -15.78 -21.71 2.53
CA SER A 1108 -17.03 -21.06 2.11
C SER A 1108 -17.92 -20.57 3.26
N ILE A 1109 -18.67 -19.52 3.00
CA ILE A 1109 -19.70 -18.96 3.89
C ILE A 1109 -21.08 -19.37 3.38
N ILE A 1110 -21.99 -19.72 4.28
CA ILE A 1110 -23.38 -20.07 3.93
C ILE A 1110 -24.28 -18.88 4.23
N CYS A 1111 -24.78 -18.22 3.20
CA CYS A 1111 -25.77 -17.16 3.29
C CYS A 1111 -27.19 -17.75 3.43
N GLU A 1112 -28.19 -16.89 3.35
CA GLU A 1112 -29.61 -17.22 3.41
C GLU A 1112 -30.02 -18.17 2.27
N GLU A 1113 -29.75 -17.76 1.02
CA GLU A 1113 -30.11 -18.49 -0.21
C GLU A 1113 -28.92 -19.22 -0.88
N ASP A 1114 -27.67 -18.87 -0.54
CA ASP A 1114 -26.46 -19.25 -1.30
C ASP A 1114 -25.25 -19.65 -0.44
N GLN A 1115 -24.46 -20.62 -0.91
CA GLN A 1115 -23.06 -20.81 -0.54
C GLN A 1115 -22.15 -19.88 -1.38
N TRP A 1116 -21.29 -19.11 -0.70
CA TRP A 1116 -20.22 -18.30 -1.31
C TRP A 1116 -18.85 -18.91 -0.99
N VAL A 1117 -18.02 -19.13 -2.01
CA VAL A 1117 -16.70 -19.77 -1.86
C VAL A 1117 -15.62 -18.70 -1.79
N ILE A 1118 -15.01 -18.56 -0.61
CA ILE A 1118 -13.97 -17.58 -0.28
C ILE A 1118 -12.64 -17.95 -0.93
N SER A 1119 -12.26 -19.23 -0.88
CA SER A 1119 -11.06 -19.74 -1.55
C SER A 1119 -11.25 -21.18 -1.95
N ARG A 1120 -10.51 -21.62 -2.97
CA ARG A 1120 -10.60 -22.98 -3.55
C ARG A 1120 -9.29 -23.42 -4.17
N VAL A 1121 -9.04 -24.73 -4.12
CA VAL A 1121 -8.03 -25.42 -4.91
C VAL A 1121 -8.74 -26.55 -5.68
N GLY A 1122 -8.45 -26.67 -6.97
CA GLY A 1122 -9.24 -27.51 -7.88
C GLY A 1122 -10.48 -26.81 -8.44
N SER A 1123 -11.18 -27.50 -9.36
CA SER A 1123 -12.30 -26.92 -10.11
C SER A 1123 -13.62 -27.03 -9.36
N PHE A 1124 -13.96 -26.01 -8.59
CA PHE A 1124 -15.25 -25.86 -7.91
C PHE A 1124 -15.89 -24.49 -8.22
N HIS A 1125 -17.21 -24.34 -8.05
CA HIS A 1125 -17.89 -23.06 -8.30
C HIS A 1125 -17.50 -21.98 -7.27
N THR A 1126 -17.56 -20.70 -7.64
CA THR A 1126 -17.38 -19.57 -6.70
C THR A 1126 -18.65 -19.25 -5.90
N LYS A 1127 -19.82 -19.67 -6.40
CA LYS A 1127 -21.13 -19.52 -5.76
C LYS A 1127 -22.03 -20.70 -6.15
N LEU A 1128 -22.86 -21.17 -5.22
CA LEU A 1128 -23.78 -22.31 -5.40
C LEU A 1128 -25.05 -22.08 -4.56
N PRO A 1129 -26.27 -22.45 -5.03
CA PRO A 1129 -27.48 -22.39 -4.19
C PRO A 1129 -27.35 -23.20 -2.90
N ARG A 1130 -27.92 -22.72 -1.79
CA ARG A 1130 -27.83 -23.38 -0.47
C ARG A 1130 -28.40 -24.79 -0.49
N GLU A 1131 -29.52 -25.00 -1.17
CA GLU A 1131 -30.15 -26.31 -1.37
C GLU A 1131 -29.20 -27.37 -1.98
N MET A 1132 -28.32 -26.96 -2.89
CA MET A 1132 -27.34 -27.85 -3.55
C MET A 1132 -26.08 -28.08 -2.70
N SER A 1133 -25.90 -27.34 -1.59
CA SER A 1133 -24.65 -27.33 -0.85
C SER A 1133 -24.56 -28.42 0.20
N PHE A 1134 -23.51 -29.24 0.11
CA PHE A 1134 -23.18 -30.20 1.18
C PHE A 1134 -22.85 -29.48 2.50
N CYS A 1135 -22.35 -28.25 2.41
CA CYS A 1135 -21.92 -27.47 3.57
C CYS A 1135 -23.10 -26.98 4.41
N SER A 1136 -24.30 -26.91 3.86
CA SER A 1136 -25.53 -26.61 4.60
C SER A 1136 -25.86 -27.69 5.66
N TYR A 1137 -25.44 -28.94 5.44
CA TYR A 1137 -25.55 -30.00 6.46
C TYR A 1137 -24.42 -29.91 7.50
N THR A 1138 -23.23 -29.44 7.11
CA THR A 1138 -22.09 -29.26 8.02
C THR A 1138 -22.29 -28.09 8.98
N ILE A 1139 -22.90 -26.97 8.55
CA ILE A 1139 -23.18 -25.85 9.46
C ILE A 1139 -24.20 -26.19 10.56
N CYS A 1140 -24.95 -27.29 10.41
CA CYS A 1140 -25.90 -27.78 11.41
C CYS A 1140 -25.25 -28.72 12.45
N GLY A 1141 -23.93 -28.91 12.40
CA GLY A 1141 -23.19 -29.72 13.36
C GLY A 1141 -21.99 -28.97 13.94
N GLY A 1142 -21.72 -29.16 15.23
CA GLY A 1142 -20.55 -28.59 15.92
C GLY A 1142 -19.24 -29.36 15.69
N SER A 1143 -19.22 -30.35 14.79
CA SER A 1143 -18.06 -31.24 14.54
C SER A 1143 -17.89 -31.54 13.04
N PRO A 1144 -16.70 -32.01 12.59
CA PRO A 1144 -16.48 -32.31 11.18
C PRO A 1144 -17.37 -33.43 10.64
N LEU A 1145 -18.08 -33.14 9.55
CA LEU A 1145 -18.92 -34.07 8.81
C LEU A 1145 -18.10 -34.79 7.73
N VAL A 1146 -17.99 -36.11 7.82
CA VAL A 1146 -17.31 -36.97 6.84
C VAL A 1146 -18.29 -37.89 6.13
N VAL A 1147 -18.21 -37.95 4.80
CA VAL A 1147 -19.05 -38.74 3.91
C VAL A 1147 -18.15 -39.61 3.02
N LYS A 1148 -17.97 -40.87 3.43
CA LYS A 1148 -17.05 -41.83 2.79
C LYS A 1148 -17.44 -42.20 1.35
N ASP A 1149 -18.74 -42.41 1.09
CA ASP A 1149 -19.30 -42.50 -0.25
C ASP A 1149 -20.61 -41.71 -0.34
N ALA A 1150 -20.60 -40.61 -1.10
CA ALA A 1150 -21.76 -39.75 -1.29
C ALA A 1150 -22.92 -40.41 -2.06
N THR A 1151 -22.70 -41.52 -2.77
CA THR A 1151 -23.80 -42.31 -3.39
C THR A 1151 -24.49 -43.26 -2.42
N LEU A 1152 -23.90 -43.53 -1.25
CA LEU A 1152 -24.47 -44.41 -0.22
C LEU A 1152 -25.06 -43.64 0.96
N ASP A 1153 -24.62 -42.39 1.17
CA ASP A 1153 -25.15 -41.51 2.22
C ASP A 1153 -26.59 -41.08 1.89
N ALA A 1154 -27.53 -41.31 2.82
CA ALA A 1154 -28.94 -41.03 2.62
C ALA A 1154 -29.27 -39.54 2.43
N ARG A 1155 -28.38 -38.63 2.87
CA ARG A 1155 -28.40 -37.21 2.46
C ARG A 1155 -27.76 -37.13 1.09
N PHE A 1156 -26.48 -37.51 1.00
CA PHE A 1156 -25.58 -37.53 -0.18
C PHE A 1156 -26.22 -37.89 -1.54
N LYS A 1157 -27.01 -38.97 -1.57
CA LYS A 1157 -27.19 -39.80 -2.76
C LYS A 1157 -27.92 -39.14 -3.94
N GLU A 1158 -28.99 -38.38 -3.70
CA GLU A 1158 -29.81 -37.81 -4.78
C GLU A 1158 -29.34 -36.44 -5.29
N SER A 1159 -28.18 -35.95 -4.83
CA SER A 1159 -27.73 -34.61 -5.18
C SER A 1159 -27.47 -34.49 -6.69
N PRO A 1160 -27.77 -33.36 -7.34
CA PRO A 1160 -27.27 -33.08 -8.69
C PRO A 1160 -25.74 -33.22 -8.80
N LEU A 1161 -25.00 -32.89 -7.73
CA LEU A 1161 -23.55 -33.07 -7.62
C LEU A 1161 -23.10 -34.55 -7.59
N VAL A 1162 -24.03 -35.46 -7.31
CA VAL A 1162 -23.83 -36.91 -7.14
C VAL A 1162 -24.52 -37.72 -8.23
N GLN A 1163 -25.55 -37.17 -8.91
CA GLN A 1163 -26.41 -37.86 -9.87
C GLN A 1163 -26.23 -37.52 -11.36
N GLY A 1164 -25.58 -36.41 -11.74
CA GLY A 1164 -25.35 -36.01 -13.16
C GLY A 1164 -24.43 -36.91 -14.02
N GLY A 1165 -23.60 -36.34 -14.90
CA GLY A 1165 -22.71 -37.09 -15.82
C GLY A 1165 -21.26 -36.59 -15.83
N LYS A 1166 -20.28 -37.51 -15.79
CA LYS A 1166 -18.80 -37.30 -15.82
C LYS A 1166 -18.26 -36.06 -15.07
N GLY A 1167 -17.75 -36.30 -13.85
CA GLY A 1167 -17.17 -35.26 -12.97
C GLY A 1167 -17.95 -35.08 -11.66
N LYS A 1168 -18.60 -36.15 -11.20
CA LYS A 1168 -19.53 -36.18 -10.07
C LYS A 1168 -18.75 -36.41 -8.78
N PHE A 1169 -19.15 -35.78 -7.67
CA PHE A 1169 -18.47 -35.99 -6.39
C PHE A 1169 -18.93 -37.29 -5.73
N ARG A 1170 -18.02 -37.90 -4.96
CA ARG A 1170 -18.15 -39.23 -4.34
C ARG A 1170 -17.59 -39.29 -2.92
N PHE A 1171 -16.74 -38.36 -2.53
CA PHE A 1171 -16.32 -38.17 -1.15
C PHE A 1171 -16.49 -36.71 -0.76
N TYR A 1172 -16.86 -36.47 0.50
CA TYR A 1172 -16.86 -35.16 1.14
C TYR A 1172 -16.32 -35.26 2.57
N ALA A 1173 -15.56 -34.27 2.98
CA ALA A 1173 -15.40 -33.95 4.39
C ALA A 1173 -15.46 -32.43 4.57
N GLY A 1174 -16.18 -31.95 5.58
CA GLY A 1174 -16.29 -30.54 5.89
C GLY A 1174 -16.29 -30.30 7.39
N ALA A 1175 -15.65 -29.23 7.85
CA ALA A 1175 -15.65 -28.81 9.24
C ALA A 1175 -16.31 -27.43 9.42
N PRO A 1176 -17.04 -27.21 10.54
CA PRO A 1176 -17.76 -25.97 10.81
C PRO A 1176 -16.81 -24.83 11.18
N ILE A 1177 -17.03 -23.65 10.60
CA ILE A 1177 -16.34 -22.40 10.97
C ILE A 1177 -17.24 -21.64 11.95
N VAL A 1178 -16.73 -21.38 13.16
CA VAL A 1178 -17.47 -20.79 14.30
C VAL A 1178 -17.05 -19.35 14.57
N TRP A 1179 -17.97 -18.51 15.06
CA TRP A 1179 -17.70 -17.11 15.39
C TRP A 1179 -16.73 -16.96 16.57
N THR A 1180 -17.04 -17.61 17.69
CA THR A 1180 -16.18 -17.68 18.88
C THR A 1180 -16.34 -19.03 19.56
N VAL A 1181 -15.42 -19.35 20.47
CA VAL A 1181 -15.49 -20.52 21.37
C VAL A 1181 -16.61 -20.38 22.41
N GLU A 1182 -17.10 -19.16 22.66
CA GLU A 1182 -18.12 -18.86 23.68
C GLU A 1182 -19.54 -18.91 23.10
N THR A 1183 -19.73 -18.40 21.87
CA THR A 1183 -21.05 -18.37 21.21
C THR A 1183 -21.34 -19.60 20.36
N HIS A 1184 -20.31 -20.33 19.91
CA HIS A 1184 -20.39 -21.50 19.02
C HIS A 1184 -21.14 -21.37 17.67
N ILE A 1185 -21.77 -20.22 17.37
CA ILE A 1185 -22.49 -19.92 16.12
C ILE A 1185 -21.67 -20.31 14.88
N VAL A 1186 -22.16 -21.25 14.08
CA VAL A 1186 -21.47 -21.79 12.90
C VAL A 1186 -21.92 -21.04 11.64
N PHE A 1187 -21.04 -20.28 10.99
CA PHE A 1187 -21.41 -19.41 9.86
C PHE A 1187 -20.84 -19.84 8.49
N GLY A 1188 -19.89 -20.77 8.48
CA GLY A 1188 -19.25 -21.27 7.26
C GLY A 1188 -18.63 -22.65 7.43
N THR A 1189 -17.86 -23.07 6.42
CA THR A 1189 -17.16 -24.37 6.40
C THR A 1189 -15.81 -24.30 5.69
N ILE A 1190 -14.84 -25.09 6.16
CA ILE A 1190 -13.72 -25.57 5.33
C ILE A 1190 -14.00 -27.01 4.90
N ALA A 1191 -13.80 -27.34 3.63
CA ALA A 1191 -14.20 -28.64 3.09
C ALA A 1191 -13.34 -29.15 1.92
N VAL A 1192 -13.40 -30.47 1.70
CA VAL A 1192 -12.81 -31.19 0.58
C VAL A 1192 -13.87 -32.01 -0.16
N LEU A 1193 -13.66 -32.16 -1.47
CA LEU A 1193 -14.47 -32.99 -2.36
C LEU A 1193 -13.58 -33.85 -3.28
N ASP A 1194 -13.98 -35.10 -3.47
CA ASP A 1194 -13.30 -36.02 -4.37
C ASP A 1194 -14.27 -36.70 -5.35
N THR A 1195 -13.77 -37.09 -6.51
CA THR A 1195 -14.51 -37.82 -7.55
C THR A 1195 -14.46 -39.34 -7.35
N LYS A 1196 -13.75 -39.81 -6.32
CA LYS A 1196 -13.68 -41.21 -5.86
C LYS A 1196 -14.14 -41.33 -4.40
N PRO A 1197 -14.87 -42.38 -4.02
CA PRO A 1197 -15.21 -42.64 -2.63
C PRO A 1197 -13.99 -43.15 -1.84
N ARG A 1198 -14.06 -43.09 -0.51
CA ARG A 1198 -12.95 -43.43 0.39
C ARG A 1198 -13.31 -44.57 1.34
N LYS A 1199 -12.52 -45.65 1.28
CA LYS A 1199 -12.70 -46.83 2.15
C LYS A 1199 -12.37 -46.52 3.62
N VAL A 1200 -11.34 -45.73 3.85
CA VAL A 1200 -10.88 -45.33 5.19
C VAL A 1200 -10.80 -43.81 5.25
N VAL A 1201 -11.18 -43.28 6.41
CA VAL A 1201 -10.88 -41.95 6.93
C VAL A 1201 -10.61 -42.19 8.41
N THR A 1202 -9.49 -41.70 8.91
CA THR A 1202 -8.94 -41.94 10.25
C THR A 1202 -9.44 -40.90 11.26
N PRO A 1203 -9.23 -41.10 12.57
CA PRO A 1203 -9.40 -40.03 13.55
C PRO A 1203 -8.47 -38.83 13.29
N GLU A 1204 -7.26 -39.07 12.79
CA GLU A 1204 -6.27 -38.03 12.45
C GLU A 1204 -6.76 -37.11 11.32
N ASP A 1205 -7.40 -37.68 10.27
CA ASP A 1205 -8.05 -36.89 9.21
C ASP A 1205 -9.14 -35.95 9.78
N VAL A 1206 -9.85 -36.38 10.83
CA VAL A 1206 -10.93 -35.62 11.47
C VAL A 1206 -10.38 -34.55 12.42
N ASP A 1207 -9.36 -34.86 13.20
CA ASP A 1207 -8.69 -33.93 14.10
C ASP A 1207 -7.93 -32.84 13.32
N PHE A 1208 -7.31 -33.20 12.19
CA PHE A 1208 -6.72 -32.24 11.25
C PHE A 1208 -7.78 -31.28 10.67
N MET A 1209 -8.95 -31.81 10.28
CA MET A 1209 -10.09 -30.97 9.84
C MET A 1209 -10.58 -30.03 10.94
N ALA A 1210 -10.70 -30.49 12.19
CA ALA A 1210 -11.11 -29.67 13.32
C ALA A 1210 -10.09 -28.56 13.63
N THR A 1211 -8.80 -28.92 13.73
CA THR A 1211 -7.69 -28.00 13.95
C THR A 1211 -7.63 -26.92 12.88
N LEU A 1212 -7.77 -27.29 11.60
CA LEU A 1212 -7.75 -26.34 10.50
C LEU A 1212 -9.00 -25.45 10.48
N SER A 1213 -10.17 -25.97 10.86
CA SER A 1213 -11.38 -25.16 11.00
C SER A 1213 -11.30 -24.17 12.15
N ALA A 1214 -10.65 -24.52 13.27
CA ALA A 1214 -10.36 -23.58 14.36
C ALA A 1214 -9.42 -22.46 13.91
N ALA A 1215 -8.38 -22.76 13.12
CA ALA A 1215 -7.50 -21.77 12.53
C ALA A 1215 -8.23 -20.83 11.54
N VAL A 1216 -9.11 -21.37 10.68
CA VAL A 1216 -9.96 -20.55 9.79
C VAL A 1216 -10.93 -19.68 10.61
N SER A 1217 -11.53 -20.23 11.67
CA SER A 1217 -12.47 -19.52 12.56
C SER A 1217 -11.80 -18.30 13.21
N ALA A 1218 -10.67 -18.51 13.89
CA ALA A 1218 -9.90 -17.43 14.50
C ALA A 1218 -9.52 -16.33 13.49
N ARG A 1219 -9.06 -16.73 12.29
CA ARG A 1219 -8.68 -15.79 11.23
C ARG A 1219 -9.87 -15.03 10.65
N MET A 1220 -11.01 -15.69 10.43
CA MET A 1220 -12.22 -15.02 9.91
C MET A 1220 -12.79 -14.04 10.93
N SER A 1221 -12.66 -14.32 12.22
CA SER A 1221 -13.11 -13.40 13.27
C SER A 1221 -12.31 -12.10 13.33
N GLU A 1222 -11.14 -11.99 12.67
CA GLU A 1222 -10.46 -10.70 12.47
C GLU A 1222 -11.23 -9.75 11.54
N TYR A 1223 -11.98 -10.27 10.55
CA TYR A 1223 -12.62 -9.48 9.49
C TYR A 1223 -13.94 -8.78 9.89
N LEU A 1224 -14.47 -9.05 11.08
CA LEU A 1224 -15.74 -8.48 11.56
C LEU A 1224 -15.54 -7.24 12.47
N PRO A 1225 -16.39 -6.19 12.35
CA PRO A 1225 -16.23 -4.93 13.08
C PRO A 1225 -16.31 -5.07 14.61
N HIS A 1226 -15.67 -4.13 15.33
CA HIS A 1226 -15.72 -4.03 16.79
C HIS A 1226 -17.12 -3.71 17.38
N SER A 1227 -18.15 -3.52 16.55
CA SER A 1227 -19.55 -3.42 16.99
C SER A 1227 -20.30 -4.75 16.95
N VAL A 1228 -19.60 -5.84 16.65
CA VAL A 1228 -20.12 -7.22 16.49
C VAL A 1228 -19.43 -8.19 17.46
N LYS A 1229 -18.26 -7.79 17.98
CA LYS A 1229 -17.46 -8.45 19.02
C LYS A 1229 -17.84 -7.89 20.38
#